data_AF-A0A535JNX4-F1
#
_entry.id   AF-A0A535JNX4-F1
#
_cell.length_a   1.000
_cell.length_b   1.000
_cell.length_c   1.000
_cell.angle_alpha   90.00
_cell.angle_beta   90.00
_cell.angle_gamma   90.00
#
_symmetry.space_group_name_H-M   'P 1'
#
loop_
_entity.id
_entity.type
_entity.pdbx_description
1 polymer ?
#
loop_
_entity_poly.entity_id
_entity_poly.type
_entity_poly.pdbx_seq_one_letter_code
_entity_poly.pdbx_strand_id
1 'polypeptide(L)'
;MRLGVALVVLFGSMPVAPLLAAAQTAPAVSPAPSPDSDTSGPVPDQAPPPAMRALTGPNDSEPLAPFTPTQTLDPSTAAGPTREVFGFATAGSLNDPTIGYPSWNFDLLTTVAFFALHLQYNGTLVGDSNVDIWNSSVLTGLVNTAHAHGVKVVVTIVGPHDPGDQCDALYNRATTISQIVNQVNLKGVDGVNIDYEGQLRTCINNDPTLNQSNQSLITALARDFRAALDASRPGYYLSIDTYSGSAAGNDGFFNIPDLAQYVDSFFIMAYDMDFYGWKRAGCTKYCMNPVSPLSTYGYNDTTSVSQYSKVAGPGKVILGLPYYGRVACVASAVVHAYPKGSLTSATYTGAAAVHNSPDVKAGTFKVHRDPTDPAGLERWDSWYDKRLGCWREMYWDDTISLGTRYNLVNRSNIRGVGFWTLNYGGGSPELWDLLSAYFKVWSAGYDMTQVPTQWVVGRPQTFAVTLTNSGTFTWPSGGTNPVKLNLHFTKHIGGSAAISSWLNSYSFPLPTDVAPGSSTTLTVALTAPMTSGAMYLEGQMFKNHQFWFSQWQPIPVTVAPQTWAAGYDMSQAPTSWKIGQSSTFDLTVTNTGNMPWPSGGPNPVKLDLHFTKAPGGSAKIATWLTSEVYPLTGDVLPGQSTTLTVTAKAPSTSGYLYLEAEAFKNQQFWFKQWQPVLVTVYGAWAAGYDLTQAPTTWAMNQTRSFQVTLTNHGTQPWPSGGLNPVKLNLHFTKVPGGSAKISSWLTSQSYALPSDVAPGASVTVTISAKSPAVSGPMYVEAQAFKNQQFWFEQWSRVPVTIFPAYTAGYDSCQVPTAWAAGQSQSVTLALTNLGSQAWPSTGGNPVLLDLHFTTAPGGSAVISKWLTSQIYALPSDVAPGASVSVTVTATAPATAGSSYLEAQMFKNHQFWFAQWQSSPASVGSLAWATNYDVCAAPRSWTPGQSQTFQVTLANAGNQTWPSGGSNPVELNLHFTNVPGGSAEISSWLNTYNFLLPNDVAPGQSVTVAVTIAAPAAKGSMYLEGQAYKNHELWFQEWQGTAVTVG
;
A
#
# COMPACT_ATOMS: atom_id res chain seq x y z
N MET A 1 2.87 4.87 -58.45
CA MET A 1 3.06 3.58 -59.16
C MET A 1 2.87 2.48 -58.12
N ARG A 2 1.88 1.60 -58.34
CA ARG A 2 1.49 0.50 -57.45
C ARG A 2 2.58 -0.57 -57.42
N LEU A 3 2.80 -1.23 -56.29
CA LEU A 3 2.51 -2.66 -56.11
C LEU A 3 2.77 -3.05 -54.64
N GLY A 4 1.75 -3.62 -53.99
CA GLY A 4 1.90 -4.36 -52.74
C GLY A 4 2.17 -5.83 -53.03
N VAL A 5 2.92 -6.49 -52.15
CA VAL A 5 2.91 -7.94 -51.95
C VAL A 5 3.16 -8.19 -50.47
N ALA A 6 2.20 -8.86 -49.83
CA ALA A 6 2.29 -9.40 -48.49
C ALA A 6 3.28 -10.59 -48.48
N LEU A 7 4.14 -10.66 -47.46
CA LEU A 7 4.92 -11.86 -47.18
C LEU A 7 4.50 -12.44 -45.83
N VAL A 8 3.96 -13.65 -45.93
CA VAL A 8 3.49 -14.56 -44.90
C VAL A 8 4.66 -15.02 -44.03
N VAL A 9 4.52 -14.92 -42.71
CA VAL A 9 5.39 -15.61 -41.75
C VAL A 9 4.62 -16.78 -41.16
N LEU A 10 5.13 -17.99 -41.39
CA LEU A 10 4.64 -19.25 -40.87
C LEU A 10 4.74 -19.28 -39.33
N PHE A 11 3.61 -19.49 -38.66
CA PHE A 11 3.59 -20.06 -37.30
C PHE A 11 3.52 -21.58 -37.42
N GLY A 12 4.60 -22.25 -37.02
CA GLY A 12 4.58 -23.69 -36.76
C GLY A 12 3.76 -23.95 -35.49
N SER A 13 2.59 -24.57 -35.66
CA SER A 13 1.80 -25.13 -34.57
C SER A 13 2.18 -26.60 -34.41
N MET A 14 2.65 -26.98 -33.22
CA MET A 14 2.61 -28.35 -32.71
C MET A 14 1.66 -28.39 -31.51
N PRO A 15 0.92 -29.50 -31.34
CA PRO A 15 -0.37 -29.50 -30.66
C PRO A 15 -0.24 -29.56 -29.14
N VAL A 16 -0.94 -28.67 -28.47
CA VAL A 16 -1.27 -28.80 -27.04
C VAL A 16 -2.47 -29.74 -26.94
N ALA A 17 -2.31 -30.84 -26.21
CA ALA A 17 -3.41 -31.72 -25.86
C ALA A 17 -4.42 -30.98 -24.96
N PRO A 18 -5.73 -30.98 -25.29
CA PRO A 18 -6.73 -30.44 -24.39
C PRO A 18 -7.01 -31.45 -23.27
N LEU A 19 -6.86 -31.03 -22.01
CA LEU A 19 -7.54 -31.71 -20.91
C LEU A 19 -9.05 -31.51 -21.10
N LEU A 20 -9.73 -32.61 -21.41
CA LEU A 20 -11.19 -32.72 -21.47
C LEU A 20 -11.79 -32.38 -20.10
N ALA A 21 -12.34 -31.18 -19.97
CA ALA A 21 -13.37 -30.90 -18.99
C ALA A 21 -14.66 -31.61 -19.45
N ALA A 22 -14.96 -32.75 -18.82
CA ALA A 22 -16.26 -33.39 -18.97
C ALA A 22 -17.30 -32.58 -18.19
N ALA A 23 -17.95 -31.63 -18.86
CA ALA A 23 -19.24 -31.12 -18.44
C ALA A 23 -20.26 -32.25 -18.63
N GLN A 24 -20.56 -33.00 -17.56
CA GLN A 24 -21.74 -33.85 -17.54
C GLN A 24 -22.95 -32.95 -17.28
N THR A 25 -23.74 -32.75 -18.34
CA THR A 25 -25.11 -32.28 -18.25
C THR A 25 -25.88 -33.19 -17.30
N ALA A 26 -26.45 -32.62 -16.24
CA ALA A 26 -27.40 -33.30 -15.37
C ALA A 26 -28.58 -33.82 -16.21
N PRO A 27 -28.97 -35.11 -16.12
CA PRO A 27 -30.22 -35.56 -16.69
C PRO A 27 -31.38 -34.92 -15.92
N ALA A 28 -32.41 -34.48 -16.64
CA ALA A 28 -33.66 -34.04 -16.04
C ALA A 28 -34.21 -35.15 -15.14
N VAL A 29 -34.30 -34.87 -13.84
CA VAL A 29 -34.92 -35.76 -12.85
C VAL A 29 -36.42 -35.75 -13.14
N SER A 30 -36.92 -36.85 -13.71
CA SER A 30 -38.35 -37.15 -13.69
C SER A 30 -38.79 -37.27 -12.21
N PRO A 31 -40.00 -36.80 -11.84
CA PRO A 31 -40.45 -36.84 -10.46
C PRO A 31 -40.42 -38.29 -9.98
N ALA A 32 -39.64 -38.56 -8.92
CA ALA A 32 -39.68 -39.83 -8.23
C ALA A 32 -41.12 -40.05 -7.71
N PRO A 33 -41.69 -41.26 -7.83
CA PRO A 33 -42.98 -41.55 -7.22
C PRO A 33 -42.89 -41.27 -5.71
N SER A 34 -43.94 -40.66 -5.18
CA SER A 34 -44.07 -40.38 -3.74
C SER A 34 -43.67 -41.61 -2.91
N PRO A 35 -42.90 -41.45 -1.83
CA PRO A 35 -42.78 -42.52 -0.85
C PRO A 35 -44.18 -42.83 -0.33
N ASP A 36 -44.51 -44.12 -0.26
CA ASP A 36 -45.79 -44.62 0.24
C ASP A 36 -46.22 -43.87 1.49
N SER A 37 -47.49 -43.48 1.50
CA SER A 37 -48.19 -42.74 2.54
C SER A 37 -48.44 -43.58 3.80
N ASP A 38 -47.44 -44.28 4.31
CA ASP A 38 -47.52 -45.02 5.57
C ASP A 38 -46.93 -44.18 6.70
N THR A 39 -47.54 -43.00 6.93
CA THR A 39 -47.25 -42.09 8.04
C THR A 39 -47.96 -42.50 9.35
N SER A 40 -48.36 -43.76 9.49
CA SER A 40 -49.03 -44.22 10.72
C SER A 40 -48.85 -45.71 10.98
N GLY A 41 -47.60 -46.19 11.03
CA GLY A 41 -47.30 -47.46 11.68
C GLY A 41 -47.31 -47.29 13.20
N PRO A 42 -48.06 -48.08 13.98
CA PRO A 42 -48.01 -48.00 15.44
C PRO A 42 -46.59 -48.35 15.90
N VAL A 43 -45.99 -47.49 16.71
CA VAL A 43 -44.83 -47.87 17.54
C VAL A 43 -45.33 -49.01 18.44
N PRO A 44 -44.67 -50.17 18.45
CA PRO A 44 -44.97 -51.19 19.46
C PRO A 44 -44.76 -50.55 20.83
N ASP A 45 -45.67 -50.81 21.75
CA ASP A 45 -45.62 -50.44 23.16
C ASP A 45 -44.19 -50.65 23.71
N GLN A 46 -43.36 -49.61 23.64
CA GLN A 46 -41.99 -49.65 24.14
C GLN A 46 -42.12 -49.32 25.62
N ALA A 47 -42.32 -50.37 26.42
CA ALA A 47 -41.62 -50.37 27.70
C ALA A 47 -40.17 -49.93 27.39
N PRO A 48 -39.61 -48.95 28.12
CA PRO A 48 -38.24 -48.53 27.89
C PRO A 48 -37.38 -49.79 27.82
N PRO A 49 -36.41 -49.87 26.88
CA PRO A 49 -35.44 -50.96 26.92
C PRO A 49 -34.95 -51.04 28.37
N PRO A 50 -34.89 -52.24 28.99
CA PRO A 50 -34.51 -52.34 30.39
C PRO A 50 -33.25 -51.52 30.55
N ALA A 51 -33.32 -50.48 31.39
CA ALA A 51 -32.18 -49.65 31.74
C ALA A 51 -31.02 -50.62 31.91
N MET A 52 -29.94 -50.41 31.13
CA MET A 52 -28.80 -51.30 31.12
C MET A 52 -28.48 -51.56 32.58
N ARG A 53 -28.74 -52.79 33.05
CA ARG A 53 -28.76 -53.10 34.48
C ARG A 53 -27.39 -52.68 34.96
N ALA A 54 -27.32 -51.57 35.70
CA ALA A 54 -26.07 -51.02 36.17
C ALA A 54 -25.31 -52.21 36.75
N LEU A 55 -24.12 -52.49 36.21
CA LEU A 55 -23.23 -53.42 36.87
C LEU A 55 -23.08 -52.83 38.27
N THR A 56 -23.74 -53.47 39.24
CA THR A 56 -23.64 -53.12 40.64
C THR A 56 -22.16 -53.29 40.98
N GLY A 57 -21.44 -52.17 40.96
CA GLY A 57 -20.16 -52.07 41.65
C GLY A 57 -20.39 -52.40 43.13
N PRO A 58 -19.34 -52.80 43.85
CA PRO A 58 -19.46 -53.14 45.26
C PRO A 58 -20.14 -51.99 46.01
N ASN A 59 -21.18 -52.33 46.78
CA ASN A 59 -21.78 -51.48 47.79
C ASN A 59 -20.73 -51.17 48.87
N ASP A 60 -19.87 -50.19 48.62
CA ASP A 60 -19.13 -49.49 49.66
C ASP A 60 -19.51 -48.00 49.54
N SER A 61 -20.76 -47.68 49.88
CA SER A 61 -21.27 -46.31 49.89
C SER A 61 -20.68 -45.57 51.08
N GLU A 62 -19.52 -44.93 50.90
CA GLU A 62 -19.19 -43.78 51.71
C GLU A 62 -20.30 -42.73 51.53
N PRO A 63 -20.76 -42.08 52.61
CA PRO A 63 -21.77 -41.04 52.51
C PRO A 63 -21.28 -39.91 51.61
N LEU A 64 -22.06 -39.60 50.56
CA LEU A 64 -21.78 -38.51 49.64
C LEU A 64 -21.70 -37.18 50.41
N ALA A 65 -20.56 -36.49 50.31
CA ALA A 65 -20.44 -35.15 50.87
C ALA A 65 -21.37 -34.18 50.12
N PRO A 66 -21.88 -33.12 50.79
CA PRO A 66 -22.77 -32.16 50.16
C PRO A 66 -22.06 -31.33 49.08
N PHE A 67 -22.82 -30.86 48.10
CA PHE A 67 -22.34 -29.92 47.08
C PHE A 67 -21.71 -28.67 47.70
N THR A 68 -20.58 -28.26 47.13
CA THR A 68 -19.92 -26.97 47.43
C THR A 68 -19.97 -26.08 46.19
N PRO A 69 -20.24 -24.75 46.33
CA PRO A 69 -20.21 -23.81 45.21
C PRO A 69 -18.90 -23.84 44.42
N THR A 70 -19.01 -23.69 43.11
CA THR A 70 -17.93 -23.95 42.14
C THR A 70 -17.38 -22.66 41.54
N GLN A 71 -16.22 -22.79 40.88
CA GLN A 71 -15.62 -21.70 40.11
C GLN A 71 -16.50 -21.36 38.89
N THR A 72 -16.59 -20.08 38.53
CA THR A 72 -17.30 -19.65 37.31
C THR A 72 -16.51 -20.02 36.07
N LEU A 73 -17.20 -20.44 34.99
CA LEU A 73 -16.61 -20.65 33.67
C LEU A 73 -15.87 -19.38 33.20
N ASP A 74 -14.60 -19.50 32.85
CA ASP A 74 -13.80 -18.42 32.24
C ASP A 74 -13.79 -18.61 30.71
N PRO A 75 -14.45 -17.73 29.92
CA PRO A 75 -14.48 -17.86 28.47
C PRO A 75 -13.10 -17.71 27.80
N SER A 76 -12.12 -17.14 28.50
CA SER A 76 -10.77 -16.91 27.95
C SER A 76 -9.91 -18.17 27.91
N THR A 77 -10.33 -19.26 28.56
CA THR A 77 -9.63 -20.56 28.56
C THR A 77 -10.02 -21.46 27.39
N ALA A 78 -10.93 -21.02 26.50
CA ALA A 78 -11.52 -21.83 25.42
C ALA A 78 -10.56 -22.06 24.23
N ALA A 79 -9.51 -22.85 24.46
CA ALA A 79 -8.61 -23.42 23.47
C ALA A 79 -9.15 -24.76 22.89
N GLY A 80 -10.47 -24.88 22.77
CA GLY A 80 -11.17 -26.14 22.53
C GLY A 80 -11.17 -26.61 21.07
N PRO A 81 -11.84 -27.73 20.78
CA PRO A 81 -12.01 -28.25 19.42
C PRO A 81 -12.68 -27.25 18.45
N THR A 82 -12.44 -27.41 17.15
CA THR A 82 -13.01 -26.59 16.06
C THR A 82 -14.52 -26.78 15.85
N ARG A 83 -15.10 -27.79 16.51
CA ARG A 83 -16.52 -28.15 16.51
C ARG A 83 -16.96 -28.40 17.95
N GLU A 84 -18.26 -28.29 18.21
CA GLU A 84 -18.82 -28.70 19.50
C GLU A 84 -18.63 -30.21 19.68
N VAL A 85 -18.11 -30.60 20.84
CA VAL A 85 -18.08 -31.98 21.33
C VAL A 85 -18.94 -32.02 22.59
N PHE A 86 -20.11 -32.63 22.47
CA PHE A 86 -21.16 -32.68 23.49
C PHE A 86 -21.27 -34.09 24.07
N GLY A 87 -21.10 -34.28 25.38
CA GLY A 87 -21.15 -35.61 25.98
C GLY A 87 -22.14 -35.75 27.12
N PHE A 88 -22.96 -36.80 27.10
CA PHE A 88 -23.82 -37.15 28.24
C PHE A 88 -23.02 -37.87 29.33
N ALA A 89 -23.31 -37.52 30.58
CA ALA A 89 -22.65 -37.99 31.79
C ALA A 89 -23.67 -38.61 32.75
N THR A 90 -23.67 -39.93 32.89
CA THR A 90 -24.64 -40.66 33.74
C THR A 90 -24.32 -40.51 35.23
N ALA A 91 -25.34 -40.20 36.03
CA ALA A 91 -25.18 -39.95 37.48
C ALA A 91 -24.54 -41.14 38.24
N GLY A 92 -24.98 -42.37 37.96
CA GLY A 92 -24.58 -43.56 38.73
C GLY A 92 -23.11 -43.98 38.61
N SER A 93 -22.38 -43.48 37.62
CA SER A 93 -20.94 -43.78 37.44
C SER A 93 -20.09 -42.52 37.28
N LEU A 94 -20.62 -41.35 37.67
CA LEU A 94 -20.02 -40.06 37.35
C LEU A 94 -18.62 -39.87 37.94
N ASN A 95 -18.37 -40.35 39.17
CA ASN A 95 -17.08 -40.25 39.85
C ASN A 95 -16.17 -41.47 39.64
N ASP A 96 -16.56 -42.44 38.81
CA ASP A 96 -15.73 -43.62 38.59
C ASP A 96 -14.40 -43.21 37.92
N PRO A 97 -13.23 -43.62 38.44
CA PRO A 97 -11.93 -43.18 37.92
C PRO A 97 -11.58 -43.74 36.53
N THR A 98 -12.34 -44.74 36.05
CA THR A 98 -12.08 -45.43 34.78
C THR A 98 -13.08 -45.06 33.69
N ILE A 99 -14.33 -44.80 34.07
CA ILE A 99 -15.42 -44.48 33.13
C ILE A 99 -16.09 -43.13 33.39
N GLY A 100 -15.95 -42.56 34.58
CA GLY A 100 -16.50 -41.26 34.95
C GLY A 100 -15.60 -40.08 34.57
N TYR A 101 -15.96 -38.88 35.03
CA TYR A 101 -15.27 -37.64 34.66
C TYR A 101 -13.77 -37.61 34.95
N PRO A 102 -13.22 -38.29 35.99
CA PRO A 102 -11.77 -38.31 36.20
C PRO A 102 -10.98 -38.97 35.07
N SER A 103 -11.64 -39.76 34.22
CA SER A 103 -11.03 -40.47 33.08
C SER A 103 -11.10 -39.71 31.75
N TRP A 104 -11.91 -38.65 31.67
CA TRP A 104 -12.20 -37.96 30.40
C TRP A 104 -11.18 -36.88 30.07
N ASN A 105 -11.00 -36.60 28.77
CA ASN A 105 -10.13 -35.52 28.30
C ASN A 105 -10.93 -34.25 28.05
N PHE A 106 -10.95 -33.34 29.04
CA PHE A 106 -11.70 -32.09 28.95
C PHE A 106 -11.17 -31.10 27.91
N ASP A 107 -9.91 -31.20 27.48
CA ASP A 107 -9.36 -30.38 26.37
C ASP A 107 -9.96 -30.74 25.00
N LEU A 108 -10.76 -31.80 24.94
CA LEU A 108 -11.46 -32.28 23.74
C LEU A 108 -12.98 -32.20 23.87
N LEU A 109 -13.49 -31.67 24.99
CA LEU A 109 -14.91 -31.46 25.20
C LEU A 109 -15.25 -29.98 25.09
N THR A 110 -16.53 -29.68 24.84
CA THR A 110 -17.05 -28.31 24.87
C THR A 110 -18.30 -28.18 25.73
N THR A 111 -19.06 -29.27 25.87
CA THR A 111 -20.28 -29.34 26.68
C THR A 111 -20.40 -30.74 27.29
N VAL A 112 -20.68 -30.82 28.59
CA VAL A 112 -21.02 -32.05 29.31
C VAL A 112 -22.43 -31.92 29.88
N ALA A 113 -23.31 -32.87 29.58
CA ALA A 113 -24.68 -32.89 30.06
C ALA A 113 -24.85 -33.92 31.18
N PHE A 114 -25.14 -33.45 32.40
CA PHE A 114 -25.49 -34.33 33.51
C PHE A 114 -26.83 -35.00 33.25
N PHE A 115 -26.81 -36.34 33.16
CA PHE A 115 -28.00 -37.15 32.90
C PHE A 115 -28.39 -37.96 34.14
N ALA A 116 -29.54 -37.70 34.79
CA ALA A 116 -30.50 -36.61 34.53
C ALA A 116 -31.36 -36.31 35.77
N LEU A 117 -32.04 -35.16 35.77
CA LEU A 117 -33.11 -34.85 36.72
C LEU A 117 -34.47 -35.23 36.15
N HIS A 118 -35.19 -36.14 36.80
CA HIS A 118 -36.51 -36.60 36.36
C HIS A 118 -37.64 -35.72 36.90
N LEU A 119 -38.69 -35.58 36.09
CA LEU A 119 -39.87 -34.76 36.40
C LEU A 119 -41.10 -35.62 36.68
N GLN A 120 -41.95 -35.15 37.59
CA GLN A 120 -43.28 -35.70 37.85
C GLN A 120 -44.34 -35.01 36.95
N TYR A 121 -45.54 -35.59 36.90
CA TYR A 121 -46.69 -35.04 36.17
C TYR A 121 -47.07 -33.59 36.56
N ASN A 122 -46.74 -33.15 37.78
CA ASN A 122 -47.01 -31.79 38.26
C ASN A 122 -45.86 -30.80 38.00
N GLY A 123 -44.83 -31.20 37.23
CA GLY A 123 -43.67 -30.38 36.92
C GLY A 123 -42.64 -30.26 38.03
N THR A 124 -42.74 -31.05 39.11
CA THR A 124 -41.75 -31.07 40.20
C THR A 124 -40.69 -32.16 40.01
N LEU A 125 -39.50 -31.97 40.58
CA LEU A 125 -38.41 -32.96 40.56
C LEU A 125 -38.79 -34.26 41.31
N VAL A 126 -38.35 -35.40 40.77
CA VAL A 126 -38.39 -36.71 41.45
C VAL A 126 -37.20 -36.81 42.40
N GLY A 127 -37.44 -37.13 43.68
CA GLY A 127 -36.37 -37.33 44.67
C GLY A 127 -35.75 -38.72 44.58
N ASP A 128 -35.00 -38.99 43.51
CA ASP A 128 -34.30 -40.25 43.27
C ASP A 128 -32.78 -40.14 43.49
N SER A 129 -32.06 -41.24 43.25
CA SER A 129 -30.60 -41.30 43.39
C SER A 129 -29.85 -40.32 42.49
N ASN A 130 -30.44 -39.86 41.39
CA ASN A 130 -29.79 -38.87 40.53
C ASN A 130 -29.80 -37.48 41.18
N VAL A 131 -30.89 -37.14 41.88
CA VAL A 131 -30.96 -35.91 42.69
C VAL A 131 -29.95 -35.96 43.85
N ASP A 132 -29.71 -37.14 44.44
CA ASP A 132 -28.67 -37.30 45.46
C ASP A 132 -27.26 -37.01 44.90
N ILE A 133 -26.95 -37.55 43.72
CA ILE A 133 -25.67 -37.27 43.05
C ILE A 133 -25.56 -35.80 42.63
N TRP A 134 -26.62 -35.21 42.08
CA TRP A 134 -26.70 -33.78 41.72
C TRP A 134 -26.46 -32.87 42.93
N ASN A 135 -26.87 -33.29 44.13
CA ASN A 135 -26.66 -32.54 45.36
C ASN A 135 -25.35 -32.85 46.09
N SER A 136 -24.50 -33.69 45.51
CA SER A 136 -23.24 -34.12 46.12
C SER A 136 -22.01 -33.36 45.64
N SER A 137 -20.89 -33.56 46.32
CA SER A 137 -19.57 -33.09 45.90
C SER A 137 -19.09 -33.71 44.58
N VAL A 138 -19.71 -34.79 44.10
CA VAL A 138 -19.39 -35.37 42.78
C VAL A 138 -19.71 -34.35 41.68
N LEU A 139 -20.85 -33.66 41.77
CA LEU A 139 -21.18 -32.59 40.83
C LEU A 139 -20.20 -31.43 40.94
N THR A 140 -19.81 -31.03 42.16
CA THR A 140 -18.77 -30.01 42.38
C THR A 140 -17.47 -30.36 41.65
N GLY A 141 -17.03 -31.62 41.73
CA GLY A 141 -15.84 -32.12 41.05
C GLY A 141 -15.94 -32.03 39.53
N LEU A 142 -17.07 -32.46 38.96
CA LEU A 142 -17.32 -32.35 37.51
C LEU A 142 -17.26 -30.90 37.03
N VAL A 143 -18.00 -29.99 37.68
CA VAL A 143 -18.11 -28.59 37.27
C VAL A 143 -16.76 -27.88 37.36
N ASN A 144 -16.02 -28.07 38.45
CA ASN A 144 -14.69 -27.47 38.60
C ASN A 144 -13.71 -27.98 37.52
N THR A 145 -13.73 -29.28 37.23
CA THR A 145 -12.87 -29.86 36.19
C THR A 145 -13.25 -29.32 34.81
N ALA A 146 -14.54 -29.28 34.49
CA ALA A 146 -15.03 -28.76 33.21
C ALA A 146 -14.65 -27.29 32.99
N HIS A 147 -14.93 -26.42 33.98
CA HIS A 147 -14.67 -24.99 33.87
C HIS A 147 -13.19 -24.64 33.79
N ALA A 148 -12.31 -25.41 34.43
CA ALA A 148 -10.86 -25.24 34.31
C ALA A 148 -10.35 -25.42 32.86
N HIS A 149 -11.11 -26.14 32.03
CA HIS A 149 -10.83 -26.38 30.62
C HIS A 149 -11.78 -25.61 29.68
N GLY A 150 -12.59 -24.67 30.20
CA GLY A 150 -13.53 -23.90 29.38
C GLY A 150 -14.74 -24.70 28.87
N VAL A 151 -15.04 -25.85 29.47
CA VAL A 151 -16.12 -26.76 29.07
C VAL A 151 -17.41 -26.42 29.82
N LYS A 152 -18.53 -26.29 29.10
CA LYS A 152 -19.85 -26.04 29.71
C LYS A 152 -20.36 -27.28 30.43
N VAL A 153 -21.02 -27.11 31.57
CA VAL A 153 -21.84 -28.16 32.18
C VAL A 153 -23.31 -27.80 32.06
N VAL A 154 -24.14 -28.69 31.53
CA VAL A 154 -25.60 -28.48 31.46
C VAL A 154 -26.35 -29.58 32.20
N VAL A 155 -27.53 -29.27 32.71
CA VAL A 155 -28.40 -30.25 33.37
C VAL A 155 -29.43 -30.80 32.39
N THR A 156 -29.50 -32.12 32.24
CA THR A 156 -30.56 -32.76 31.46
C THR A 156 -31.80 -32.96 32.32
N ILE A 157 -32.95 -32.53 31.79
CA ILE A 157 -34.26 -32.79 32.38
C ILE A 157 -34.98 -33.87 31.57
N VAL A 158 -35.55 -34.86 32.27
CA VAL A 158 -36.28 -35.97 31.64
C VAL A 158 -37.75 -35.88 32.01
N GLY A 159 -38.60 -35.83 30.99
CA GLY A 159 -40.06 -35.84 31.15
C GLY A 159 -40.61 -37.19 31.64
N PRO A 160 -41.83 -37.24 32.21
CA PRO A 160 -42.48 -38.51 32.53
C PRO A 160 -42.63 -39.41 31.28
N HIS A 161 -42.45 -40.72 31.47
CA HIS A 161 -42.63 -41.70 30.39
C HIS A 161 -44.10 -42.01 30.10
N ASP A 162 -44.98 -41.94 31.11
CA ASP A 162 -46.41 -42.12 30.87
C ASP A 162 -46.94 -40.96 30.01
N PRO A 163 -47.63 -41.24 28.87
CA PRO A 163 -48.10 -40.19 27.97
C PRO A 163 -49.08 -39.20 28.60
N GLY A 164 -49.85 -39.60 29.61
CA GLY A 164 -50.75 -38.74 30.37
C GLY A 164 -49.98 -37.81 31.29
N ASP A 165 -49.11 -38.39 32.11
CA ASP A 165 -48.24 -37.63 33.02
C ASP A 165 -47.32 -36.66 32.26
N GLN A 166 -46.86 -37.04 31.07
CA GLN A 166 -46.06 -36.18 30.21
C GLN A 166 -46.84 -34.94 29.77
N CYS A 167 -48.10 -35.12 29.36
CA CYS A 167 -48.99 -34.02 29.01
C CYS A 167 -49.23 -33.09 30.21
N ASP A 168 -49.48 -33.66 31.38
CA ASP A 168 -49.69 -32.90 32.61
C ASP A 168 -48.41 -32.13 32.99
N ALA A 169 -47.23 -32.74 32.87
CA ALA A 169 -45.96 -32.06 33.16
C ALA A 169 -45.71 -30.88 32.20
N LEU A 170 -46.07 -31.03 30.93
CA LEU A 170 -45.96 -29.98 29.92
C LEU A 170 -46.94 -28.81 30.15
N TYR A 171 -48.16 -29.09 30.63
CA TYR A 171 -49.06 -28.05 31.12
C TYR A 171 -48.50 -27.35 32.37
N ASN A 172 -47.81 -28.09 33.24
CA ASN A 172 -47.17 -27.58 34.46
C ASN A 172 -45.73 -27.06 34.25
N ARG A 173 -45.30 -26.80 33.00
CA ARG A 173 -43.92 -26.37 32.68
C ARG A 173 -43.41 -25.16 33.45
N ALA A 174 -44.28 -24.26 33.89
CA ALA A 174 -43.87 -23.10 34.69
C ALA A 174 -43.23 -23.53 36.03
N THR A 175 -43.74 -24.60 36.65
CA THR A 175 -43.16 -25.22 37.84
C THR A 175 -41.79 -25.81 37.53
N THR A 176 -41.69 -26.58 36.44
CA THR A 176 -40.43 -27.17 35.96
C THR A 176 -39.37 -26.10 35.75
N ILE A 177 -39.68 -25.07 34.97
CA ILE A 177 -38.75 -23.99 34.61
C ILE A 177 -38.25 -23.27 35.87
N SER A 178 -39.16 -22.92 36.79
CA SER A 178 -38.79 -22.26 38.03
C SER A 178 -37.82 -23.10 38.87
N GLN A 179 -38.09 -24.40 39.03
CA GLN A 179 -37.22 -25.29 39.80
C GLN A 179 -35.85 -25.48 39.15
N ILE A 180 -35.82 -25.71 37.83
CA ILE A 180 -34.59 -26.01 37.10
C ILE A 180 -33.71 -24.77 36.97
N VAL A 181 -34.26 -23.60 36.65
CA VAL A 181 -33.48 -22.35 36.59
C VAL A 181 -32.89 -22.02 37.97
N ASN A 182 -33.61 -22.30 39.06
CA ASN A 182 -33.05 -22.19 40.40
C ASN A 182 -31.87 -23.17 40.61
N GLN A 183 -31.97 -24.42 40.15
CA GLN A 183 -30.84 -25.36 40.20
C GLN A 183 -29.65 -24.88 39.36
N VAL A 184 -29.88 -24.37 38.15
CA VAL A 184 -28.83 -23.82 37.27
C VAL A 184 -28.03 -22.74 38.01
N ASN A 185 -28.73 -21.78 38.61
CA ASN A 185 -28.10 -20.69 39.35
C ASN A 185 -27.40 -21.17 40.63
N LEU A 186 -28.02 -22.07 41.40
CA LEU A 186 -27.46 -22.56 42.66
C LEU A 186 -26.20 -23.41 42.46
N LYS A 187 -26.15 -24.18 41.38
CA LYS A 187 -25.05 -25.12 41.12
C LYS A 187 -23.96 -24.54 40.22
N GLY A 188 -24.19 -23.35 39.65
CA GLY A 188 -23.26 -22.70 38.74
C GLY A 188 -23.04 -23.49 37.44
N VAL A 189 -24.03 -24.28 37.00
CA VAL A 189 -23.99 -24.93 35.68
C VAL A 189 -24.43 -23.94 34.60
N ASP A 190 -24.07 -24.21 33.36
CA ASP A 190 -24.13 -23.26 32.25
C ASP A 190 -25.38 -23.39 31.37
N GLY A 191 -26.34 -24.24 31.73
CA GLY A 191 -27.53 -24.42 30.90
C GLY A 191 -28.36 -25.65 31.18
N VAL A 192 -29.30 -25.90 30.28
CA VAL A 192 -30.28 -26.99 30.35
C VAL A 192 -30.29 -27.77 29.04
N ASN A 193 -30.41 -29.09 29.14
CA ASN A 193 -30.76 -29.97 28.03
C ASN A 193 -32.16 -30.54 28.27
N ILE A 194 -33.05 -30.43 27.29
CA ILE A 194 -34.43 -30.95 27.37
C ILE A 194 -34.47 -32.34 26.73
N ASP A 195 -34.86 -33.34 27.50
CA ASP A 195 -35.06 -34.72 27.03
C ASP A 195 -36.50 -35.18 27.33
N TYR A 196 -37.40 -34.91 26.40
CA TYR A 196 -38.78 -35.38 26.45
C TYR A 196 -38.99 -36.33 25.28
N GLU A 197 -39.28 -37.60 25.57
CA GLU A 197 -39.47 -38.62 24.55
C GLU A 197 -40.91 -39.14 24.55
N GLY A 198 -41.54 -39.22 23.37
CA GLY A 198 -42.90 -39.69 23.22
C GLY A 198 -43.41 -39.67 21.79
N GLN A 199 -44.71 -39.94 21.64
CA GLN A 199 -45.41 -39.91 20.35
C GLN A 199 -46.34 -38.72 20.25
N LEU A 200 -46.55 -38.19 19.04
CA LEU A 200 -47.47 -37.08 18.82
C LEU A 200 -48.88 -37.47 19.29
N ARG A 201 -49.45 -36.67 20.18
CA ARG A 201 -50.84 -36.81 20.62
C ARG A 201 -51.41 -35.47 21.05
N THR A 202 -52.74 -35.42 21.15
CA THR A 202 -53.44 -34.30 21.80
C THR A 202 -53.44 -34.53 23.30
N CYS A 203 -52.90 -33.58 24.04
CA CYS A 203 -53.02 -33.48 25.48
C CYS A 203 -54.40 -32.93 25.83
N ILE A 204 -55.13 -33.65 26.70
CA ILE A 204 -56.47 -33.29 27.12
C ILE A 204 -56.36 -32.53 28.45
N ASN A 205 -56.95 -31.34 28.50
CA ASN A 205 -57.00 -30.51 29.69
C ASN A 205 -58.41 -30.51 30.31
N ASN A 206 -58.52 -30.17 31.59
CA ASN A 206 -59.80 -30.00 32.29
C ASN A 206 -60.65 -28.87 31.67
N ASP A 207 -60.01 -27.89 31.03
CA ASP A 207 -60.66 -26.94 30.13
C ASP A 207 -60.41 -27.36 28.66
N PRO A 208 -61.43 -27.86 27.94
CA PRO A 208 -61.28 -28.29 26.55
C PRO A 208 -60.75 -27.22 25.59
N THR A 209 -60.90 -25.93 25.94
CA THR A 209 -60.34 -24.82 25.12
C THR A 209 -58.82 -24.75 25.17
N LEU A 210 -58.18 -25.43 26.14
CA LEU A 210 -56.74 -25.51 26.34
C LEU A 210 -56.13 -26.81 25.80
N ASN A 211 -56.92 -27.68 25.15
CA ASN A 211 -56.40 -28.89 24.49
C ASN A 211 -55.36 -28.50 23.44
N GLN A 212 -54.17 -29.09 23.54
CA GLN A 212 -53.04 -28.78 22.67
C GLN A 212 -52.28 -30.06 22.32
N SER A 213 -51.58 -30.09 21.19
CA SER A 213 -50.66 -31.20 20.91
C SER A 213 -49.46 -31.13 21.85
N ASN A 214 -48.94 -32.27 22.28
CA ASN A 214 -47.68 -32.31 23.04
C ASN A 214 -46.52 -31.69 22.24
N GLN A 215 -46.52 -31.78 20.91
CA GLN A 215 -45.59 -31.06 20.04
C GLN A 215 -45.61 -29.54 20.33
N SER A 216 -46.79 -28.91 20.31
CA SER A 216 -46.92 -27.48 20.58
C SER A 216 -46.52 -27.10 22.01
N LEU A 217 -46.80 -27.99 22.97
CA LEU A 217 -46.44 -27.78 24.37
C LEU A 217 -44.94 -27.90 24.63
N ILE A 218 -44.22 -28.79 23.93
CA ILE A 218 -42.76 -28.89 24.00
C ILE A 218 -42.09 -27.67 23.37
N THR A 219 -42.63 -27.17 22.24
CA THR A 219 -42.18 -25.89 21.69
C THR A 219 -42.38 -24.74 22.68
N ALA A 220 -43.51 -24.72 23.39
CA ALA A 220 -43.76 -23.75 24.46
C ALA A 220 -42.79 -23.93 25.64
N LEU A 221 -42.46 -25.17 26.03
CA LEU A 221 -41.45 -25.47 27.06
C LEU A 221 -40.09 -24.88 26.67
N ALA A 222 -39.60 -25.13 25.45
CA ALA A 222 -38.32 -24.61 24.98
C ALA A 222 -38.30 -23.07 24.93
N ARG A 223 -39.37 -22.44 24.41
CA ARG A 223 -39.52 -20.99 24.40
C ARG A 223 -39.46 -20.40 25.81
N ASP A 224 -40.24 -20.96 26.72
CA ASP A 224 -40.38 -20.43 28.07
C ASP A 224 -39.09 -20.66 28.89
N PHE A 225 -38.37 -21.78 28.65
CA PHE A 225 -37.02 -21.99 29.19
C PHE A 225 -36.02 -20.96 28.67
N ARG A 226 -35.97 -20.71 27.36
CA ARG A 226 -35.07 -19.70 26.77
C ARG A 226 -35.29 -18.34 27.42
N ALA A 227 -36.55 -17.92 27.52
CA ALA A 227 -36.92 -16.65 28.16
C ALA A 227 -36.49 -16.59 29.63
N ALA A 228 -36.71 -17.66 30.39
CA ALA A 228 -36.33 -17.71 31.81
C ALA A 228 -34.80 -17.74 32.02
N LEU A 229 -34.07 -18.47 31.17
CA LEU A 229 -32.60 -18.50 31.20
C LEU A 229 -32.01 -17.14 30.85
N ASP A 230 -32.50 -16.46 29.80
CA ASP A 230 -32.04 -15.11 29.43
C ASP A 230 -32.34 -14.07 30.51
N ALA A 231 -33.52 -14.15 31.13
CA ALA A 231 -33.88 -13.28 32.25
C ALA A 231 -32.98 -13.50 33.48
N SER A 232 -32.51 -14.73 33.68
CA SER A 232 -31.57 -15.06 34.76
C SER A 232 -30.14 -14.59 34.45
N ARG A 233 -29.62 -14.95 33.27
CA ARG A 233 -28.33 -14.50 32.74
C ARG A 233 -28.26 -14.78 31.23
N PRO A 234 -28.04 -13.76 30.38
CA PRO A 234 -27.78 -13.98 28.96
C PRO A 234 -26.58 -14.91 28.75
N GLY A 235 -26.68 -15.80 27.76
CA GLY A 235 -25.59 -16.72 27.39
C GLY A 235 -25.64 -18.11 28.06
N TYR A 236 -26.64 -18.41 28.90
CA TYR A 236 -26.90 -19.80 29.28
C TYR A 236 -27.31 -20.65 28.07
N TYR A 237 -26.80 -21.88 28.04
CA TYR A 237 -27.00 -22.84 26.96
C TYR A 237 -28.34 -23.56 27.08
N LEU A 238 -29.04 -23.73 25.97
CA LEU A 238 -30.27 -24.53 25.90
C LEU A 238 -30.20 -25.51 24.72
N SER A 239 -30.12 -26.80 25.01
CA SER A 239 -30.20 -27.86 24.02
C SER A 239 -31.46 -28.72 24.18
N ILE A 240 -31.82 -29.43 23.13
CA ILE A 240 -32.94 -30.40 23.14
C ILE A 240 -32.55 -31.67 22.40
N ASP A 241 -32.90 -32.81 22.98
CA ASP A 241 -32.75 -34.12 22.39
C ASP A 241 -33.92 -34.41 21.45
N THR A 242 -33.62 -34.84 20.23
CA THR A 242 -34.63 -35.02 19.18
C THR A 242 -34.34 -36.27 18.35
N TYR A 243 -35.38 -36.85 17.76
CA TYR A 243 -35.22 -38.09 16.99
C TYR A 243 -34.55 -37.85 15.64
N SER A 244 -33.81 -38.86 15.19
CA SER A 244 -33.15 -38.90 13.87
C SER A 244 -34.06 -38.43 12.72
N GLY A 245 -35.34 -38.83 12.75
CA GLY A 245 -36.30 -38.52 11.68
C GLY A 245 -37.14 -37.25 11.87
N SER A 246 -37.02 -36.51 12.98
CA SER A 246 -38.00 -35.43 13.28
C SER A 246 -37.94 -34.25 12.33
N ALA A 247 -36.83 -34.06 11.61
CA ALA A 247 -36.71 -33.01 10.59
C ALA A 247 -37.17 -33.44 9.18
N ALA A 248 -37.66 -34.67 9.00
CA ALA A 248 -38.21 -35.13 7.72
C ALA A 248 -39.54 -34.45 7.37
N GLY A 249 -40.27 -33.96 8.37
CA GLY A 249 -41.56 -33.25 8.27
C GLY A 249 -41.78 -32.33 9.47
N ASN A 250 -43.00 -31.80 9.63
CA ASN A 250 -43.39 -30.93 10.76
C ASN A 250 -44.61 -31.45 11.54
N ASP A 251 -45.03 -32.67 11.26
CA ASP A 251 -46.22 -33.35 11.79
C ASP A 251 -45.88 -34.45 12.81
N GLY A 252 -44.63 -34.54 13.27
CA GLY A 252 -44.18 -35.49 14.28
C GLY A 252 -44.27 -34.98 15.72
N PHE A 253 -43.66 -35.66 16.68
CA PHE A 253 -43.62 -35.21 18.08
C PHE A 253 -42.83 -33.89 18.28
N PHE A 254 -41.85 -33.62 17.43
CA PHE A 254 -41.08 -32.38 17.43
C PHE A 254 -41.31 -31.58 16.15
N ASN A 255 -41.59 -30.29 16.27
CA ASN A 255 -41.56 -29.35 15.15
C ASN A 255 -40.22 -28.62 15.16
N ILE A 256 -39.28 -29.12 14.34
CA ILE A 256 -37.90 -28.62 14.31
C ILE A 256 -37.80 -27.14 13.88
N PRO A 257 -38.47 -26.66 12.81
CA PRO A 257 -38.49 -25.24 12.46
C PRO A 257 -38.91 -24.32 13.61
N ASP A 258 -39.95 -24.69 14.36
CA ASP A 258 -40.45 -23.85 15.46
C ASP A 258 -39.53 -23.90 16.68
N LEU A 259 -39.01 -25.07 17.02
CA LEU A 259 -38.04 -25.24 18.12
C LEU A 259 -36.72 -24.50 17.84
N ALA A 260 -36.32 -24.40 16.57
CA ALA A 260 -35.05 -23.79 16.17
C ALA A 260 -34.96 -22.31 16.54
N GLN A 261 -36.06 -21.66 16.89
CA GLN A 261 -36.09 -20.27 17.36
C GLN A 261 -35.59 -20.13 18.81
N TYR A 262 -35.67 -21.19 19.62
CA TYR A 262 -35.51 -21.09 21.06
C TYR A 262 -34.29 -21.82 21.61
N VAL A 263 -33.83 -22.87 20.92
CA VAL A 263 -32.67 -23.67 21.35
C VAL A 263 -31.39 -23.24 20.67
N ASP A 264 -30.27 -23.41 21.37
CA ASP A 264 -28.93 -23.23 20.83
C ASP A 264 -28.55 -24.40 19.92
N SER A 265 -28.91 -25.63 20.31
CA SER A 265 -28.65 -26.83 19.50
C SER A 265 -29.72 -27.90 19.62
N PHE A 266 -29.88 -28.64 18.53
CA PHE A 266 -30.49 -29.96 18.51
C PHE A 266 -29.40 -31.01 18.66
N PHE A 267 -29.49 -31.81 19.72
CA PHE A 267 -28.76 -33.07 19.80
C PHE A 267 -29.63 -34.13 19.12
N ILE A 268 -29.23 -34.53 17.91
CA ILE A 268 -29.95 -35.57 17.19
C ILE A 268 -29.54 -36.90 17.82
N MET A 269 -30.49 -37.62 18.40
CA MET A 269 -30.28 -38.99 18.88
C MET A 269 -30.17 -39.92 17.67
N ALA A 270 -29.00 -39.90 17.03
CA ALA A 270 -28.71 -40.62 15.80
C ALA A 270 -28.27 -42.06 16.09
N TYR A 271 -29.02 -42.73 16.96
CA TYR A 271 -28.80 -44.10 17.42
C TYR A 271 -30.15 -44.81 17.62
N ASP A 272 -30.10 -46.12 17.89
CA ASP A 272 -31.27 -47.03 17.94
C ASP A 272 -32.10 -47.07 16.64
N MET A 273 -31.50 -46.67 15.52
CA MET A 273 -32.15 -46.70 14.20
C MET A 273 -32.34 -48.14 13.68
N ASP A 274 -31.62 -49.10 14.26
CA ASP A 274 -31.63 -50.49 13.88
C ASP A 274 -33.04 -51.11 13.99
N PHE A 275 -33.83 -50.68 14.99
CA PHE A 275 -35.22 -51.07 15.18
C PHE A 275 -36.13 -50.79 13.97
N TYR A 276 -35.76 -49.83 13.14
CA TYR A 276 -36.51 -49.42 11.95
C TYR A 276 -35.76 -49.75 10.63
N GLY A 277 -34.46 -50.01 10.71
CA GLY A 277 -33.58 -50.25 9.57
C GLY A 277 -33.64 -51.67 8.98
N TRP A 278 -34.14 -52.67 9.72
CA TRP A 278 -34.07 -54.09 9.34
C TRP A 278 -34.74 -54.42 7.98
N LYS A 279 -35.74 -53.66 7.54
CA LYS A 279 -36.35 -53.83 6.21
C LYS A 279 -35.33 -53.57 5.10
N ARG A 280 -34.46 -52.56 5.27
CA ARG A 280 -33.40 -52.24 4.30
C ARG A 280 -32.22 -53.22 4.37
N ALA A 281 -32.05 -53.93 5.48
CA ALA A 281 -31.16 -55.10 5.57
C ALA A 281 -31.73 -56.35 4.84
N GLY A 282 -32.90 -56.26 4.20
CA GLY A 282 -33.52 -57.36 3.46
C GLY A 282 -34.25 -58.39 4.33
N CYS A 283 -34.51 -58.06 5.60
CA CYS A 283 -35.15 -58.97 6.55
C CYS A 283 -36.67 -58.82 6.55
N THR A 284 -37.39 -59.89 6.95
CA THR A 284 -38.87 -59.90 7.06
C THR A 284 -39.39 -59.52 8.45
N LYS A 285 -38.48 -59.47 9.43
CA LYS A 285 -38.67 -58.98 10.80
C LYS A 285 -37.33 -58.45 11.30
N TYR A 286 -37.29 -57.90 12.51
CA TYR A 286 -36.04 -57.43 13.12
C TYR A 286 -34.93 -58.49 13.01
N CYS A 287 -33.79 -58.06 12.49
CA CYS A 287 -32.54 -58.80 12.36
C CYS A 287 -31.40 -57.88 12.78
N MET A 288 -30.23 -58.44 13.11
CA MET A 288 -29.10 -57.63 13.56
C MET A 288 -28.65 -56.66 12.45
N ASN A 289 -28.57 -55.37 12.75
CA ASN A 289 -28.15 -54.33 11.81
C ASN A 289 -27.52 -53.14 12.56
N PRO A 290 -26.87 -52.20 11.85
CA PRO A 290 -26.17 -51.09 12.49
C PRO A 290 -27.08 -50.22 13.35
N VAL A 291 -26.60 -49.83 14.53
CA VAL A 291 -27.32 -49.01 15.52
C VAL A 291 -27.46 -47.55 15.06
N SER A 292 -26.45 -47.05 14.34
CA SER A 292 -26.33 -45.64 13.90
C SER A 292 -25.84 -45.56 12.44
N PRO A 293 -26.49 -46.22 11.46
CA PRO A 293 -25.94 -46.34 10.10
C PRO A 293 -25.62 -44.98 9.47
N LEU A 294 -24.45 -44.84 8.84
CA LEU A 294 -24.06 -43.58 8.17
C LEU A 294 -24.99 -43.23 6.99
N SER A 295 -25.35 -44.24 6.19
CA SER A 295 -26.13 -44.11 4.97
C SER A 295 -26.97 -45.37 4.67
N THR A 296 -27.61 -45.42 3.50
CA THR A 296 -28.36 -46.57 2.95
C THR A 296 -29.61 -47.04 3.71
N TYR A 297 -29.59 -47.09 5.04
CA TYR A 297 -30.72 -47.46 5.89
C TYR A 297 -31.82 -46.37 5.91
N GLY A 298 -33.03 -46.74 6.34
CA GLY A 298 -34.21 -45.85 6.31
C GLY A 298 -34.01 -44.57 7.10
N TYR A 299 -33.63 -44.72 8.36
CA TYR A 299 -32.97 -43.67 9.13
C TYR A 299 -31.47 -43.87 9.04
N ASN A 300 -30.72 -42.78 8.88
CA ASN A 300 -29.25 -42.77 8.83
C ASN A 300 -28.71 -41.37 9.16
N ASP A 301 -27.44 -41.29 9.53
CA ASP A 301 -26.78 -40.05 9.96
C ASP A 301 -26.76 -38.99 8.85
N THR A 302 -26.43 -39.38 7.62
CA THR A 302 -26.32 -38.45 6.48
C THR A 302 -27.64 -37.75 6.19
N THR A 303 -28.74 -38.51 6.26
CA THR A 303 -30.10 -38.00 6.02
C THR A 303 -30.55 -37.10 7.16
N SER A 304 -30.34 -37.53 8.40
CA SER A 304 -30.70 -36.75 9.60
C SER A 304 -29.97 -35.41 9.60
N VAL A 305 -28.65 -35.41 9.39
CA VAL A 305 -27.83 -34.19 9.29
C VAL A 305 -28.34 -33.25 8.21
N SER A 306 -28.63 -33.78 7.02
CA SER A 306 -29.12 -32.98 5.88
C SER A 306 -30.49 -32.35 6.18
N GLN A 307 -31.42 -33.13 6.72
CA GLN A 307 -32.78 -32.67 7.03
C GLN A 307 -32.77 -31.59 8.12
N TYR A 308 -32.09 -31.83 9.24
CA TYR A 308 -31.98 -30.83 10.31
C TYR A 308 -31.26 -29.57 9.85
N SER A 309 -30.14 -29.70 9.12
CA SER A 309 -29.39 -28.53 8.62
C SER A 309 -30.23 -27.67 7.68
N LYS A 310 -31.13 -28.29 6.90
CA LYS A 310 -32.04 -27.59 5.99
C LYS A 310 -33.07 -26.73 6.73
N VAL A 311 -33.58 -27.18 7.88
CA VAL A 311 -34.72 -26.53 8.56
C VAL A 311 -34.33 -25.73 9.80
N ALA A 312 -33.23 -26.08 10.48
CA ALA A 312 -32.72 -25.39 11.67
C ALA A 312 -31.41 -24.60 11.41
N GLY A 313 -30.75 -24.86 10.27
CA GLY A 313 -29.41 -24.37 9.97
C GLY A 313 -28.32 -25.27 10.55
N PRO A 314 -27.20 -25.51 9.83
CA PRO A 314 -26.15 -26.44 10.25
C PRO A 314 -25.48 -26.04 11.58
N GLY A 315 -25.41 -24.74 11.87
CA GLY A 315 -24.84 -24.21 13.12
C GLY A 315 -25.60 -24.58 14.40
N LYS A 316 -26.78 -25.21 14.30
CA LYS A 316 -27.56 -25.72 15.44
C LYS A 316 -27.57 -27.25 15.56
N VAL A 317 -26.85 -27.97 14.69
CA VAL A 317 -26.97 -29.43 14.58
C VAL A 317 -25.79 -30.13 15.25
N ILE A 318 -26.07 -30.93 16.28
CA ILE A 318 -25.12 -31.86 16.88
C ILE A 318 -25.53 -33.28 16.47
N LEU A 319 -24.62 -33.99 15.80
CA LEU A 319 -24.83 -35.41 15.47
C LEU A 319 -24.52 -36.26 16.69
N GLY A 320 -25.55 -36.80 17.35
CA GLY A 320 -25.41 -37.64 18.53
C GLY A 320 -25.17 -39.10 18.17
N LEU A 321 -24.05 -39.66 18.61
CA LEU A 321 -23.57 -41.00 18.27
C LEU A 321 -23.57 -41.93 19.49
N PRO A 322 -23.76 -43.24 19.30
CA PRO A 322 -23.76 -44.20 20.39
C PRO A 322 -22.32 -44.63 20.72
N TYR A 323 -21.94 -44.55 21.99
CA TYR A 323 -20.80 -45.30 22.53
C TYR A 323 -21.26 -46.66 23.06
N TYR A 324 -22.19 -47.29 22.36
CA TYR A 324 -22.65 -48.64 22.63
C TYR A 324 -23.02 -49.34 21.32
N GLY A 325 -23.12 -50.65 21.38
CA GLY A 325 -23.61 -51.49 20.30
C GLY A 325 -24.72 -52.42 20.76
N ARG A 326 -25.19 -53.26 19.84
CA ARG A 326 -26.27 -54.21 20.07
C ARG A 326 -25.82 -55.62 19.76
N VAL A 327 -26.08 -56.54 20.69
CA VAL A 327 -25.63 -57.93 20.61
C VAL A 327 -26.73 -58.91 21.00
N ALA A 328 -26.81 -60.03 20.27
CA ALA A 328 -27.74 -61.13 20.56
C ALA A 328 -27.13 -62.50 20.25
N CYS A 329 -27.75 -63.56 20.80
CA CYS A 329 -27.54 -64.93 20.31
C CYS A 329 -28.22 -65.12 18.95
N VAL A 330 -27.52 -65.73 18.00
CA VAL A 330 -27.99 -65.99 16.63
C VAL A 330 -27.79 -67.46 16.24
N ALA A 331 -28.37 -67.88 15.11
CA ALA A 331 -28.25 -69.26 14.64
C ALA A 331 -26.84 -69.62 14.15
N SER A 332 -26.20 -68.68 13.47
CA SER A 332 -24.90 -68.81 12.82
C SER A 332 -24.28 -67.42 12.66
N ALA A 333 -22.95 -67.34 12.55
CA ALA A 333 -22.23 -66.11 12.26
C ALA A 333 -22.37 -65.70 10.78
N VAL A 334 -23.53 -65.16 10.44
CA VAL A 334 -23.84 -64.57 9.14
C VAL A 334 -24.30 -63.14 9.34
N VAL A 335 -24.04 -62.28 8.36
CA VAL A 335 -24.52 -60.89 8.39
C VAL A 335 -26.05 -60.86 8.50
N HIS A 336 -26.57 -59.92 9.30
CA HIS A 336 -28.00 -59.70 9.48
C HIS A 336 -28.74 -60.92 10.01
N ALA A 337 -28.13 -61.67 10.94
CA ALA A 337 -28.80 -62.83 11.46
C ALA A 337 -30.00 -62.45 12.34
N TYR A 338 -31.00 -63.35 12.37
CA TYR A 338 -32.14 -63.18 13.25
C TYR A 338 -31.75 -63.50 14.70
N PRO A 339 -32.04 -62.61 15.67
CA PRO A 339 -31.80 -62.90 17.08
C PRO A 339 -32.70 -64.05 17.55
N LYS A 340 -32.12 -64.97 18.32
CA LYS A 340 -32.81 -66.11 18.96
C LYS A 340 -33.34 -65.80 20.37
N GLY A 341 -32.98 -64.66 20.92
CA GLY A 341 -33.37 -64.22 22.26
C GLY A 341 -33.33 -62.71 22.37
N SER A 342 -33.46 -62.19 23.59
CA SER A 342 -33.48 -60.75 23.84
C SER A 342 -32.21 -60.06 23.35
N LEU A 343 -32.41 -58.89 22.75
CA LEU A 343 -31.33 -57.96 22.41
C LEU A 343 -30.73 -57.42 23.71
N THR A 344 -29.41 -57.26 23.70
CA THR A 344 -28.66 -56.65 24.81
C THR A 344 -27.74 -55.58 24.26
N SER A 345 -27.57 -54.48 24.99
CA SER A 345 -26.61 -53.43 24.64
C SER A 345 -25.25 -53.76 25.24
N ALA A 346 -24.18 -53.45 24.51
CA ALA A 346 -22.80 -53.53 24.98
C ALA A 346 -22.19 -52.13 24.93
N THR A 347 -21.59 -51.65 26.03
CA THR A 347 -20.84 -50.38 26.02
C THR A 347 -19.66 -50.48 25.05
N TYR A 348 -19.13 -49.35 24.59
CA TYR A 348 -17.96 -49.31 23.72
C TYR A 348 -16.79 -50.10 24.33
N THR A 349 -16.47 -49.82 25.61
CA THR A 349 -15.40 -50.54 26.33
C THR A 349 -15.67 -52.05 26.43
N GLY A 350 -16.92 -52.46 26.66
CA GLY A 350 -17.32 -53.87 26.68
C GLY A 350 -17.21 -54.54 25.31
N ALA A 351 -17.64 -53.85 24.25
CA ALA A 351 -17.55 -54.33 22.88
C ALA A 351 -16.09 -54.46 22.41
N ALA A 352 -15.25 -53.45 22.70
CA ALA A 352 -13.84 -53.44 22.38
C ALA A 352 -13.07 -54.57 23.09
N ALA A 353 -13.42 -54.87 24.34
CA ALA A 353 -12.76 -55.91 25.14
C ALA A 353 -13.28 -57.33 24.89
N VAL A 354 -14.42 -57.51 24.19
CA VAL A 354 -15.11 -58.81 24.13
C VAL A 354 -14.25 -59.93 23.56
N HIS A 355 -13.35 -59.64 22.62
CA HIS A 355 -12.46 -60.61 21.99
C HIS A 355 -11.48 -61.27 22.99
N ASN A 356 -11.20 -60.59 24.11
CA ASN A 356 -10.36 -61.09 25.20
C ASN A 356 -11.15 -61.79 26.31
N SER A 357 -12.48 -61.86 26.20
CA SER A 357 -13.31 -62.50 27.23
C SER A 357 -13.05 -64.01 27.28
N PRO A 358 -12.92 -64.62 28.48
CA PRO A 358 -12.77 -66.06 28.62
C PRO A 358 -13.99 -66.85 28.12
N ASP A 359 -15.14 -66.20 27.93
CA ASP A 359 -16.35 -66.81 27.39
C ASP A 359 -16.26 -67.05 25.87
N VAL A 360 -15.38 -66.35 25.15
CA VAL A 360 -15.18 -66.52 23.72
C VAL A 360 -14.48 -67.85 23.43
N LYS A 361 -15.03 -68.65 22.51
CA LYS A 361 -14.36 -69.85 22.00
C LYS A 361 -13.18 -69.46 21.10
N ALA A 362 -11.98 -69.91 21.44
CA ALA A 362 -10.75 -69.62 20.68
C ALA A 362 -10.92 -69.93 19.18
N GLY A 363 -10.45 -69.01 18.34
CA GLY A 363 -10.53 -69.10 16.87
C GLY A 363 -11.88 -68.73 16.24
N THR A 364 -12.92 -68.45 17.04
CA THR A 364 -14.27 -68.13 16.50
C THR A 364 -14.57 -66.65 16.35
N PHE A 365 -13.83 -65.77 17.06
CA PHE A 365 -14.05 -64.33 16.97
C PHE A 365 -13.63 -63.79 15.60
N LYS A 366 -14.52 -63.02 14.96
CA LYS A 366 -14.33 -62.39 13.66
C LYS A 366 -14.91 -60.98 13.66
N VAL A 367 -14.14 -60.05 13.11
CA VAL A 367 -14.55 -58.67 12.83
C VAL A 367 -14.95 -58.56 11.37
N HIS A 368 -16.06 -57.89 11.10
CA HIS A 368 -16.63 -57.70 9.77
C HIS A 368 -17.03 -56.23 9.57
N ARG A 369 -17.39 -55.92 8.32
CA ARG A 369 -18.03 -54.66 7.93
C ARG A 369 -19.38 -54.95 7.30
N ASP A 370 -20.38 -54.12 7.60
CA ASP A 370 -21.69 -54.24 6.97
C ASP A 370 -21.58 -54.00 5.45
N PRO A 371 -21.85 -55.00 4.61
CA PRO A 371 -21.85 -54.82 3.16
C PRO A 371 -23.04 -53.98 2.66
N THR A 372 -24.08 -53.80 3.47
CA THR A 372 -25.29 -53.03 3.11
C THR A 372 -25.02 -51.52 3.15
N ASP A 373 -24.14 -51.05 4.05
CA ASP A 373 -23.68 -49.66 4.09
C ASP A 373 -22.15 -49.54 3.95
N PRO A 374 -21.60 -49.74 2.74
CA PRO A 374 -20.15 -49.76 2.52
C PRO A 374 -19.49 -48.39 2.76
N ALA A 375 -20.25 -47.30 2.74
CA ALA A 375 -19.74 -45.96 3.06
C ALA A 375 -19.65 -45.72 4.58
N GLY A 376 -20.59 -46.29 5.35
CA GLY A 376 -20.57 -46.24 6.81
C GLY A 376 -19.42 -47.02 7.43
N LEU A 377 -19.01 -48.11 6.78
CA LEU A 377 -18.01 -49.04 7.29
C LEU A 377 -18.41 -49.58 8.69
N GLU A 378 -19.71 -49.81 8.87
CA GLU A 378 -20.28 -50.23 10.15
C GLU A 378 -19.65 -51.54 10.61
N ARG A 379 -19.10 -51.55 11.82
CA ARG A 379 -18.48 -52.75 12.37
C ARG A 379 -19.55 -53.70 12.85
N TRP A 380 -19.35 -54.98 12.57
CA TRP A 380 -20.01 -56.02 13.34
C TRP A 380 -19.08 -57.18 13.64
N ASP A 381 -19.22 -57.74 14.83
CA ASP A 381 -18.40 -58.83 15.32
C ASP A 381 -19.23 -60.10 15.50
N SER A 382 -18.62 -61.26 15.29
CA SER A 382 -19.24 -62.56 15.59
C SER A 382 -18.29 -63.51 16.28
N TRP A 383 -18.82 -64.31 17.21
CA TRP A 383 -18.06 -65.32 17.95
C TRP A 383 -18.98 -66.40 18.53
N TYR A 384 -18.42 -67.54 18.91
CA TYR A 384 -19.16 -68.53 19.69
C TYR A 384 -18.92 -68.29 21.18
N ASP A 385 -19.99 -68.02 21.92
CA ASP A 385 -19.98 -67.81 23.36
C ASP A 385 -20.19 -69.13 24.09
N LYS A 386 -19.18 -69.58 24.84
CA LYS A 386 -19.21 -70.87 25.55
C LYS A 386 -20.14 -70.85 26.75
N ARG A 387 -20.33 -69.68 27.38
CA ARG A 387 -21.19 -69.53 28.57
C ARG A 387 -22.66 -69.54 28.17
N LEU A 388 -23.00 -68.88 27.06
CA LEU A 388 -24.37 -68.83 26.53
C LEU A 388 -24.69 -70.00 25.59
N GLY A 389 -23.68 -70.75 25.12
CA GLY A 389 -23.86 -71.90 24.23
C GLY A 389 -24.38 -71.53 22.83
N CYS A 390 -24.09 -70.32 22.35
CA CYS A 390 -24.67 -69.77 21.11
C CYS A 390 -23.63 -69.01 20.27
N TRP A 391 -23.90 -68.82 18.97
CA TRP A 391 -23.22 -67.78 18.19
C TRP A 391 -23.74 -66.42 18.63
N ARG A 392 -22.84 -65.45 18.72
CA ARG A 392 -23.14 -64.03 18.99
C ARG A 392 -22.86 -63.22 17.74
N GLU A 393 -23.70 -62.21 17.50
CA GLU A 393 -23.49 -61.16 16.52
C GLU A 393 -23.67 -59.82 17.24
N MET A 394 -22.76 -58.86 16.99
CA MET A 394 -22.75 -57.55 17.63
C MET A 394 -22.47 -56.44 16.63
N TYR A 395 -23.39 -55.49 16.45
CA TYR A 395 -23.14 -54.25 15.70
C TYR A 395 -22.75 -53.15 16.67
N TRP A 396 -21.65 -52.46 16.39
CA TRP A 396 -21.14 -51.36 17.22
C TRP A 396 -20.22 -50.45 16.42
N ASP A 397 -19.95 -49.25 16.91
CA ASP A 397 -19.08 -48.30 16.23
C ASP A 397 -17.65 -48.36 16.75
N ASP A 398 -16.69 -48.61 15.87
CA ASP A 398 -15.25 -48.52 16.18
C ASP A 398 -14.65 -47.21 15.67
N THR A 399 -13.35 -46.99 15.87
CA THR A 399 -12.71 -45.74 15.45
C THR A 399 -12.78 -45.49 13.93
N ILE A 400 -12.92 -46.55 13.13
CA ILE A 400 -13.08 -46.43 11.67
C ILE A 400 -14.46 -45.88 11.34
N SER A 401 -15.53 -46.49 11.85
CA SER A 401 -16.91 -46.04 11.57
C SER A 401 -17.21 -44.70 12.24
N LEU A 402 -16.69 -44.42 13.44
CA LEU A 402 -16.75 -43.09 14.05
C LEU A 402 -16.01 -42.04 13.19
N GLY A 403 -14.86 -42.38 12.61
CA GLY A 403 -14.11 -41.48 11.74
C GLY A 403 -14.87 -41.08 10.46
N THR A 404 -15.71 -41.95 9.90
CA THR A 404 -16.57 -41.58 8.75
C THR A 404 -17.64 -40.57 9.15
N ARG A 405 -18.15 -40.64 10.39
CA ARG A 405 -19.13 -39.69 10.94
C ARG A 405 -18.49 -38.36 11.34
N TYR A 406 -17.28 -38.37 11.87
CA TYR A 406 -16.55 -37.12 12.15
C TYR A 406 -16.22 -36.39 10.83
N ASN A 407 -15.95 -37.13 9.76
CA ASN A 407 -15.87 -36.57 8.41
C ASN A 407 -17.22 -35.98 7.95
N LEU A 408 -18.35 -36.65 8.25
CA LEU A 408 -19.68 -36.10 7.98
C LEU A 408 -19.92 -34.79 8.74
N VAL A 409 -19.54 -34.70 10.02
CA VAL A 409 -19.63 -33.48 10.82
C VAL A 409 -18.84 -32.35 10.17
N ASN A 410 -17.58 -32.60 9.81
CA ASN A 410 -16.70 -31.60 9.20
C ASN A 410 -17.16 -31.17 7.80
N ARG A 411 -17.55 -32.11 6.92
CA ARG A 411 -17.97 -31.82 5.54
C ARG A 411 -19.31 -31.09 5.47
N SER A 412 -20.23 -31.41 6.38
CA SER A 412 -21.55 -30.76 6.46
C SER A 412 -21.50 -29.43 7.21
N ASN A 413 -20.34 -29.07 7.79
CA ASN A 413 -20.13 -27.84 8.56
C ASN A 413 -21.18 -27.65 9.65
N ILE A 414 -21.62 -28.75 10.27
CA ILE A 414 -22.58 -28.69 11.37
C ILE A 414 -21.89 -28.29 12.68
N ARG A 415 -22.69 -27.91 13.67
CA ARG A 415 -22.23 -27.42 14.97
C ARG A 415 -21.24 -28.37 15.63
N GLY A 416 -21.52 -29.67 15.61
CA GLY A 416 -20.66 -30.63 16.27
C GLY A 416 -21.11 -32.08 16.26
N VAL A 417 -20.45 -32.86 17.12
CA VAL A 417 -20.73 -34.26 17.40
C VAL A 417 -21.04 -34.41 18.89
N GLY A 418 -21.82 -35.42 19.25
CA GLY A 418 -22.00 -35.75 20.64
C GLY A 418 -22.22 -37.23 20.92
N PHE A 419 -22.23 -37.60 22.20
CA PHE A 419 -22.09 -39.01 22.60
C PHE A 419 -23.06 -39.43 23.69
N TRP A 420 -23.78 -40.53 23.43
CA TRP A 420 -24.51 -41.31 24.42
C TRP A 420 -23.76 -42.62 24.73
N THR A 421 -23.07 -42.75 25.86
CA THR A 421 -22.67 -41.70 26.81
C THR A 421 -21.15 -41.69 26.95
N LEU A 422 -20.58 -40.61 27.49
CA LEU A 422 -19.14 -40.56 27.77
C LEU A 422 -18.71 -41.70 28.70
N ASN A 423 -19.58 -42.11 29.63
CA ASN A 423 -19.33 -43.22 30.55
C ASN A 423 -19.08 -44.56 29.82
N TYR A 424 -19.66 -44.76 28.65
CA TYR A 424 -19.47 -46.02 27.92
C TYR A 424 -18.13 -46.12 27.20
N GLY A 425 -17.52 -44.97 26.86
CA GLY A 425 -16.17 -44.87 26.30
C GLY A 425 -15.09 -44.67 27.36
N GLY A 426 -15.39 -43.98 28.46
CA GLY A 426 -14.49 -43.75 29.58
C GLY A 426 -13.14 -43.14 29.17
N GLY A 427 -12.06 -43.64 29.75
CA GLY A 427 -10.69 -43.22 29.44
C GLY A 427 -10.06 -43.81 28.18
N SER A 428 -10.82 -44.45 27.27
CA SER A 428 -10.30 -45.08 26.03
C SER A 428 -9.45 -44.10 25.20
N PRO A 429 -8.12 -44.26 25.13
CA PRO A 429 -7.25 -43.31 24.44
C PRO A 429 -7.58 -43.16 22.96
N GLU A 430 -7.98 -44.24 22.31
CA GLU A 430 -8.30 -44.28 20.88
C GLU A 430 -9.50 -43.39 20.50
N LEU A 431 -10.46 -43.19 21.41
CA LEU A 431 -11.61 -42.30 21.18
C LEU A 431 -11.19 -40.83 21.29
N TRP A 432 -10.39 -40.50 22.30
CA TRP A 432 -9.85 -39.16 22.50
C TRP A 432 -8.86 -38.76 21.40
N ASP A 433 -7.99 -39.67 20.98
CA ASP A 433 -7.07 -39.46 19.86
C ASP A 433 -7.84 -39.20 18.56
N LEU A 434 -8.95 -39.92 18.33
CA LEU A 434 -9.80 -39.71 17.16
C LEU A 434 -10.47 -38.33 17.17
N LEU A 435 -11.00 -37.88 18.33
CA LEU A 435 -11.54 -36.53 18.48
C LEU A 435 -10.48 -35.46 18.19
N SER A 436 -9.28 -35.63 18.75
CA SER A 436 -8.14 -34.73 18.53
C SER A 436 -7.77 -34.65 17.05
N ALA A 437 -7.69 -35.79 16.35
CA ALA A 437 -7.34 -35.85 14.94
C ALA A 437 -8.33 -35.12 14.02
N TYR A 438 -9.62 -35.10 14.37
CA TYR A 438 -10.68 -34.55 13.51
C TYR A 438 -11.09 -33.13 13.87
N PHE A 439 -10.90 -32.72 15.12
CA PHE A 439 -11.42 -31.46 15.63
C PHE A 439 -10.35 -30.55 16.25
N LYS A 440 -9.05 -30.87 16.15
CA LYS A 440 -7.96 -29.92 16.47
C LYS A 440 -7.15 -29.51 15.24
N VAL A 441 -6.61 -28.28 15.24
CA VAL A 441 -5.87 -27.70 14.10
C VAL A 441 -4.63 -26.93 14.55
N TRP A 442 -3.54 -27.01 13.79
CA TRP A 442 -2.39 -26.11 13.90
C TRP A 442 -2.63 -24.91 12.97
N SER A 443 -2.65 -23.70 13.51
CA SER A 443 -2.92 -22.50 12.71
C SER A 443 -2.26 -21.27 13.31
N ALA A 444 -1.66 -20.43 12.46
CA ALA A 444 -0.94 -19.22 12.87
C ALA A 444 -1.52 -17.96 12.20
N GLY A 445 -1.63 -16.88 12.98
CA GLY A 445 -1.78 -15.51 12.51
C GLY A 445 -0.44 -14.77 12.56
N TYR A 446 -0.26 -13.81 11.65
CA TYR A 446 1.00 -13.06 11.49
C TYR A 446 0.73 -11.56 11.48
N ASP A 447 1.47 -10.82 12.29
CA ASP A 447 1.65 -9.38 12.14
C ASP A 447 3.10 -9.10 11.75
N MET A 448 3.27 -8.73 10.48
CA MET A 448 4.54 -8.41 9.84
C MET A 448 4.61 -6.93 9.42
N THR A 449 3.79 -6.07 10.04
CA THR A 449 3.72 -4.64 9.69
C THR A 449 5.02 -3.88 9.91
N GLN A 450 5.89 -4.38 10.79
CA GLN A 450 7.21 -3.80 11.08
C GLN A 450 8.31 -4.25 10.10
N VAL A 451 7.99 -5.11 9.12
CA VAL A 451 8.95 -5.51 8.08
C VAL A 451 9.34 -4.29 7.24
N PRO A 452 10.63 -3.97 7.11
CA PRO A 452 11.07 -2.95 6.18
C PRO A 452 10.75 -3.33 4.74
N THR A 453 10.22 -2.40 3.95
CA THR A 453 9.90 -2.64 2.54
C THR A 453 11.06 -2.30 1.60
N GLN A 454 12.09 -1.61 2.11
CA GLN A 454 13.27 -1.20 1.36
C GLN A 454 14.52 -1.85 1.95
N TRP A 455 15.20 -2.61 1.11
CA TRP A 455 16.40 -3.38 1.45
C TRP A 455 17.55 -3.03 0.52
N VAL A 456 18.77 -3.33 0.95
CA VAL A 456 19.98 -3.23 0.13
C VAL A 456 20.64 -4.60 0.08
N VAL A 457 21.08 -5.02 -1.10
CA VAL A 457 21.75 -6.31 -1.32
C VAL A 457 22.81 -6.59 -0.24
N GLY A 458 22.67 -7.75 0.43
CA GLY A 458 23.63 -8.25 1.41
C GLY A 458 23.64 -7.48 2.75
N ARG A 459 22.66 -6.60 3.02
CA ARG A 459 22.57 -5.86 4.28
C ARG A 459 21.61 -6.52 5.28
N PRO A 460 22.01 -6.63 6.55
CA PRO A 460 21.11 -7.06 7.60
C PRO A 460 20.16 -5.93 8.03
N GLN A 461 18.93 -6.30 8.35
CA GLN A 461 17.98 -5.43 9.05
C GLN A 461 17.33 -6.21 10.20
N THR A 462 16.95 -5.48 11.25
CA THR A 462 16.31 -6.03 12.44
C THR A 462 14.92 -5.43 12.59
N PHE A 463 13.91 -6.25 12.86
CA PHE A 463 12.52 -5.82 13.06
C PHE A 463 11.76 -6.85 13.92
N ALA A 464 10.54 -6.49 14.33
CA ALA A 464 9.67 -7.35 15.11
C ALA A 464 8.65 -8.08 14.22
N VAL A 465 8.33 -9.32 14.58
CA VAL A 465 7.21 -10.10 14.02
C VAL A 465 6.38 -10.63 15.18
N THR A 466 5.07 -10.36 15.17
CA THR A 466 4.15 -10.91 16.16
C THR A 466 3.40 -12.08 15.55
N LEU A 467 3.36 -13.19 16.27
CA LEU A 467 2.73 -14.45 15.87
C LEU A 467 1.61 -14.75 16.85
N THR A 468 0.44 -15.10 16.32
CA THR A 468 -0.72 -15.49 17.13
C THR A 468 -1.04 -16.96 16.88
N ASN A 469 -1.20 -17.73 17.94
CA ASN A 469 -1.67 -19.10 17.83
C ASN A 469 -3.19 -19.11 17.62
N SER A 470 -3.59 -19.16 16.35
CA SER A 470 -4.99 -19.26 15.93
C SER A 470 -5.49 -20.71 15.86
N GLY A 471 -4.64 -21.68 16.21
CA GLY A 471 -4.98 -23.10 16.26
C GLY A 471 -5.43 -23.52 17.65
N THR A 472 -5.61 -24.82 17.83
CA THR A 472 -6.09 -25.43 19.07
C THR A 472 -5.03 -26.27 19.79
N PHE A 473 -3.82 -26.36 19.20
CA PHE A 473 -2.65 -26.95 19.86
C PHE A 473 -1.75 -25.87 20.44
N THR A 474 -1.28 -26.05 21.68
CA THR A 474 -0.14 -25.29 22.19
C THR A 474 1.09 -25.51 21.32
N TRP A 475 1.77 -24.42 20.95
CA TRP A 475 3.01 -24.48 20.20
C TRP A 475 4.19 -24.68 21.15
N PRO A 476 4.87 -25.83 21.13
CA PRO A 476 6.05 -26.03 21.98
C PRO A 476 7.23 -25.19 21.46
N SER A 477 7.88 -24.40 22.31
CA SER A 477 9.11 -23.66 21.95
C SER A 477 10.37 -24.53 22.04
N GLY A 478 10.33 -25.60 22.84
CA GLY A 478 11.43 -26.52 23.08
C GLY A 478 11.14 -27.99 22.71
N GLY A 479 12.06 -28.89 23.08
CA GLY A 479 11.93 -30.34 22.87
C GLY A 479 12.41 -30.82 21.49
N THR A 480 12.00 -32.04 21.11
CA THR A 480 12.47 -32.72 19.89
C THR A 480 11.90 -32.09 18.60
N ASN A 481 10.65 -31.61 18.65
CA ASN A 481 9.92 -31.07 17.50
C ASN A 481 9.31 -29.69 17.82
N PRO A 482 10.13 -28.68 18.17
CA PRO A 482 9.65 -27.35 18.52
C PRO A 482 9.00 -26.66 17.31
N VAL A 483 8.06 -25.77 17.59
CA VAL A 483 7.49 -24.86 16.60
C VAL A 483 8.43 -23.66 16.44
N LYS A 484 8.66 -23.25 15.18
CA LYS A 484 9.57 -22.17 14.81
C LYS A 484 8.95 -21.30 13.72
N LEU A 485 9.39 -20.04 13.66
CA LEU A 485 9.11 -19.15 12.54
C LEU A 485 10.19 -19.32 11.48
N ASN A 486 9.80 -19.51 10.22
CA ASN A 486 10.69 -19.30 9.09
C ASN A 486 10.38 -17.97 8.42
N LEU A 487 11.44 -17.22 8.06
CA LEU A 487 11.35 -16.05 7.20
C LEU A 487 12.27 -16.25 5.99
N HIS A 488 11.77 -16.00 4.79
CA HIS A 488 12.54 -16.20 3.55
C HIS A 488 12.20 -15.15 2.48
N PHE A 489 13.20 -14.75 1.70
CA PHE A 489 12.94 -13.94 0.51
C PHE A 489 12.61 -14.85 -0.68
N THR A 490 11.62 -14.48 -1.48
CA THR A 490 11.19 -15.24 -2.66
C THR A 490 10.72 -14.33 -3.78
N LYS A 491 10.86 -14.79 -5.02
CA LYS A 491 10.24 -14.15 -6.20
C LYS A 491 8.79 -14.59 -6.43
N HIS A 492 8.39 -15.70 -5.84
CA HIS A 492 7.08 -16.31 -6.00
C HIS A 492 6.49 -16.62 -4.62
N ILE A 493 5.32 -16.03 -4.34
CA ILE A 493 4.60 -16.29 -3.09
C ILE A 493 4.10 -17.73 -3.04
N GLY A 494 4.01 -18.30 -1.86
CA GLY A 494 3.48 -19.65 -1.66
C GLY A 494 4.03 -20.40 -0.46
N GLY A 495 4.84 -19.75 0.38
CA GLY A 495 5.45 -20.38 1.55
C GLY A 495 6.22 -21.65 1.17
N SER A 496 6.08 -22.68 1.99
CA SER A 496 6.82 -23.95 1.88
C SER A 496 6.51 -24.75 0.62
N ALA A 497 5.36 -24.54 0.00
CA ALA A 497 5.04 -25.16 -1.28
C ALA A 497 5.90 -24.60 -2.42
N ALA A 498 6.42 -23.37 -2.27
CA ALA A 498 7.27 -22.68 -3.23
C ALA A 498 8.76 -22.65 -2.81
N ILE A 499 9.20 -23.61 -1.98
CA ILE A 499 10.56 -23.61 -1.38
C ILE A 499 11.70 -23.53 -2.40
N SER A 500 11.49 -24.03 -3.62
CA SER A 500 12.47 -23.94 -4.72
C SER A 500 12.70 -22.51 -5.24
N SER A 501 11.81 -21.57 -4.92
CA SER A 501 11.91 -20.16 -5.30
C SER A 501 12.56 -19.29 -4.21
N TRP A 502 12.89 -19.86 -3.06
CA TRP A 502 13.48 -19.13 -1.95
C TRP A 502 14.93 -18.75 -2.28
N LEU A 503 15.26 -17.47 -2.08
CA LEU A 503 16.58 -16.91 -2.31
C LEU A 503 17.49 -17.08 -1.08
N ASN A 504 16.91 -16.98 0.11
CA ASN A 504 17.52 -17.19 1.41
C ASN A 504 16.42 -17.55 2.42
N SER A 505 16.77 -18.21 3.52
CA SER A 505 15.80 -18.65 4.53
C SER A 505 16.44 -18.64 5.92
N TYR A 506 15.66 -18.22 6.90
CA TYR A 506 16.06 -18.05 8.29
C TYR A 506 15.01 -18.66 9.20
N SER A 507 15.45 -19.40 10.23
CA SER A 507 14.55 -20.02 11.20
C SER A 507 14.80 -19.45 12.59
N PHE A 508 13.72 -19.05 13.26
CA PHE A 508 13.74 -18.40 14.57
C PHE A 508 12.95 -19.25 15.57
N PRO A 509 13.58 -19.66 16.70
CA PRO A 509 12.87 -20.36 17.77
C PRO A 509 11.89 -19.42 18.48
N LEU A 510 10.80 -19.98 18.98
CA LEU A 510 9.90 -19.27 19.89
C LEU A 510 10.58 -19.08 21.27
N PRO A 511 10.33 -17.99 22.00
CA PRO A 511 10.93 -17.77 23.31
C PRO A 511 10.31 -18.68 24.39
N THR A 512 9.01 -18.95 24.29
CA THR A 512 8.22 -19.76 25.22
C THR A 512 7.11 -20.49 24.47
N ASP A 513 6.52 -21.51 25.09
CA ASP A 513 5.33 -22.17 24.55
C ASP A 513 4.21 -21.15 24.33
N VAL A 514 3.47 -21.30 23.24
CA VAL A 514 2.38 -20.38 22.88
C VAL A 514 1.05 -21.14 22.92
N ALA A 515 0.26 -20.90 23.96
CA ALA A 515 -1.07 -21.49 24.08
C ALA A 515 -2.02 -20.98 22.98
N PRO A 516 -3.08 -21.73 22.62
CA PRO A 516 -4.12 -21.26 21.72
C PRO A 516 -4.68 -19.89 22.13
N GLY A 517 -4.96 -19.04 21.15
CA GLY A 517 -5.41 -17.65 21.36
C GLY A 517 -4.32 -16.68 21.82
N SER A 518 -3.15 -17.14 22.26
CA SER A 518 -2.06 -16.29 22.72
C SER A 518 -1.16 -15.82 21.58
N SER A 519 -0.43 -14.72 21.82
CA SER A 519 0.55 -14.17 20.88
C SER A 519 1.95 -14.11 21.48
N THR A 520 2.96 -14.17 20.61
CA THR A 520 4.38 -13.95 20.95
C THR A 520 5.02 -13.03 19.92
N THR A 521 5.93 -12.16 20.36
CA THR A 521 6.68 -11.26 19.47
C THR A 521 8.15 -11.67 19.41
N LEU A 522 8.70 -11.78 18.21
CA LEU A 522 10.09 -12.09 17.93
C LEU A 522 10.80 -10.85 17.35
N THR A 523 11.93 -10.46 17.93
CA THR A 523 12.86 -9.55 17.26
C THR A 523 13.82 -10.38 16.41
N VAL A 524 13.72 -10.23 15.09
CA VAL A 524 14.47 -11.02 14.10
C VAL A 524 15.47 -10.15 13.37
N ALA A 525 16.61 -10.72 12.99
CA ALA A 525 17.62 -10.07 12.15
C ALA A 525 17.90 -10.94 10.92
N LEU A 526 17.74 -10.38 9.72
CA LEU A 526 17.94 -11.09 8.46
C LEU A 526 18.73 -10.25 7.48
N THR A 527 19.45 -10.91 6.58
CA THR A 527 20.23 -10.25 5.53
C THR A 527 19.52 -10.39 4.19
N ALA A 528 19.33 -9.29 3.46
CA ALA A 528 18.74 -9.35 2.12
C ALA A 528 19.60 -10.20 1.15
N PRO A 529 18.98 -10.86 0.16
CA PRO A 529 19.69 -11.70 -0.79
C PRO A 529 20.66 -10.89 -1.67
N MET A 530 21.56 -11.61 -2.37
CA MET A 530 22.50 -11.00 -3.31
C MET A 530 21.88 -10.57 -4.65
N THR A 531 20.59 -10.82 -4.83
CA THR A 531 19.82 -10.43 -6.02
C THR A 531 19.02 -9.16 -5.74
N SER A 532 19.08 -8.17 -6.63
CA SER A 532 18.27 -6.96 -6.56
C SER A 532 16.95 -7.09 -7.32
N GLY A 533 15.97 -6.25 -6.99
CA GLY A 533 14.67 -6.15 -7.66
C GLY A 533 13.49 -6.25 -6.69
N ALA A 534 12.27 -6.27 -7.25
CA ALA A 534 11.05 -6.53 -6.51
C ALA A 534 10.96 -8.01 -6.15
N MET A 535 10.59 -8.30 -4.90
CA MET A 535 10.40 -9.65 -4.38
C MET A 535 9.51 -9.61 -3.13
N TYR A 536 9.41 -10.73 -2.40
CA TYR A 536 8.64 -10.84 -1.17
C TYR A 536 9.51 -11.33 -0.03
N LEU A 537 9.26 -10.84 1.18
CA LEU A 537 9.68 -11.49 2.42
C LEU A 537 8.44 -12.20 2.99
N GLU A 538 8.49 -13.52 3.07
CA GLU A 538 7.39 -14.33 3.57
C GLU A 538 7.70 -14.90 4.95
N GLY A 539 6.70 -14.94 5.81
CA GLY A 539 6.75 -15.63 7.10
C GLY A 539 5.83 -16.84 7.16
N GLN A 540 6.35 -17.96 7.67
CA GLN A 540 5.58 -19.18 7.84
C GLN A 540 6.05 -19.98 9.06
N MET A 541 5.09 -20.42 9.88
CA MET A 541 5.33 -21.32 11.00
C MET A 541 5.52 -22.77 10.53
N PHE A 542 6.37 -23.49 11.24
CA PHE A 542 6.53 -24.93 11.05
C PHE A 542 6.80 -25.63 12.37
N LYS A 543 6.38 -26.88 12.46
CA LYS A 543 6.76 -27.79 13.54
C LYS A 543 7.96 -28.59 13.08
N ASN A 544 9.11 -28.36 13.73
CA ASN A 544 10.39 -28.85 13.29
C ASN A 544 10.39 -30.38 13.09
N HIS A 545 10.94 -30.84 11.96
CA HIS A 545 10.94 -32.24 11.51
C HIS A 545 9.58 -32.92 11.32
N GLN A 546 8.47 -32.20 11.37
CA GLN A 546 7.14 -32.77 11.16
C GLN A 546 6.45 -32.17 9.93
N PHE A 547 6.03 -30.90 10.01
CA PHE A 547 5.24 -30.28 8.94
C PHE A 547 5.28 -28.75 9.00
N TRP A 548 4.91 -28.12 7.89
CA TRP A 548 4.67 -26.69 7.78
C TRP A 548 3.20 -26.38 8.06
N PHE A 549 2.93 -25.22 8.66
CA PHE A 549 1.57 -24.74 8.82
C PHE A 549 1.05 -24.29 7.46
N SER A 550 -0.26 -24.38 7.22
CA SER A 550 -0.81 -24.01 5.90
C SER A 550 -0.87 -22.50 5.68
N GLN A 551 -0.86 -21.70 6.76
CA GLN A 551 -0.92 -20.24 6.71
C GLN A 551 0.49 -19.66 6.59
N TRP A 552 0.65 -18.63 5.75
CA TRP A 552 1.87 -17.85 5.58
C TRP A 552 1.48 -16.41 5.22
N GLN A 553 2.39 -15.46 5.43
CA GLN A 553 2.16 -14.04 5.18
C GLN A 553 3.28 -13.44 4.30
N PRO A 554 2.97 -12.93 3.10
CA PRO A 554 3.94 -12.23 2.26
C PRO A 554 3.95 -10.73 2.54
N ILE A 555 5.13 -10.12 2.50
CA ILE A 555 5.31 -8.67 2.46
C ILE A 555 6.09 -8.32 1.18
N PRO A 556 5.54 -7.49 0.28
CA PRO A 556 6.27 -6.98 -0.88
C PRO A 556 7.46 -6.14 -0.42
N VAL A 557 8.65 -6.43 -0.94
CA VAL A 557 9.88 -5.70 -0.64
C VAL A 557 10.65 -5.39 -1.92
N THR A 558 11.44 -4.31 -1.89
CA THR A 558 12.38 -3.96 -2.95
C THR A 558 13.80 -4.06 -2.43
N VAL A 559 14.64 -4.85 -3.11
CA VAL A 559 16.06 -4.96 -2.79
C VAL A 559 16.86 -4.16 -3.80
N ALA A 560 17.44 -3.03 -3.37
CA ALA A 560 18.27 -2.16 -4.20
C ALA A 560 19.72 -2.68 -4.30
N PRO A 561 20.41 -2.50 -5.45
CA PRO A 561 21.85 -2.73 -5.54
C PRO A 561 22.61 -1.73 -4.68
N GLN A 562 23.85 -2.06 -4.30
CA GLN A 562 24.71 -1.15 -3.55
C GLN A 562 25.17 0.02 -4.42
N THR A 563 24.99 1.25 -3.94
CA THR A 563 25.41 2.48 -4.61
C THR A 563 26.33 3.30 -3.70
N TRP A 564 27.49 3.66 -4.23
CA TRP A 564 28.49 4.53 -3.60
C TRP A 564 28.57 5.80 -4.43
N ALA A 565 27.99 6.89 -3.94
CA ALA A 565 27.82 8.14 -4.67
C ALA A 565 27.97 9.32 -3.74
N ALA A 566 28.67 10.37 -4.20
CA ALA A 566 28.97 11.56 -3.43
C ALA A 566 28.42 12.83 -4.10
N GLY A 567 28.03 13.81 -3.29
CA GLY A 567 27.86 15.21 -3.69
C GLY A 567 28.89 16.08 -2.98
N TYR A 568 29.26 17.22 -3.59
CA TYR A 568 30.30 18.11 -3.06
C TYR A 568 29.81 19.56 -3.09
N ASP A 569 30.10 20.30 -2.02
CA ASP A 569 30.02 21.75 -1.99
C ASP A 569 31.43 22.33 -1.92
N MET A 570 31.82 22.96 -3.03
CA MET A 570 33.11 23.62 -3.24
C MET A 570 32.98 25.15 -3.28
N SER A 571 31.86 25.71 -2.81
CA SER A 571 31.57 27.15 -2.90
C SER A 571 32.58 28.05 -2.18
N GLN A 572 33.25 27.52 -1.15
CA GLN A 572 34.29 28.23 -0.39
C GLN A 572 35.69 28.12 -1.01
N ALA A 573 35.85 27.34 -2.09
CA ALA A 573 37.15 27.19 -2.75
C ALA A 573 37.58 28.51 -3.42
N PRO A 574 38.80 29.02 -3.15
CA PRO A 574 39.29 30.21 -3.82
C PRO A 574 39.37 30.02 -5.33
N THR A 575 38.91 31.01 -6.11
CA THR A 575 38.95 30.98 -7.58
C THR A 575 40.21 31.64 -8.15
N SER A 576 41.03 32.26 -7.31
CA SER A 576 42.27 32.94 -7.67
C SER A 576 43.43 32.54 -6.77
N TRP A 577 44.54 32.18 -7.38
CA TRP A 577 45.73 31.68 -6.69
C TRP A 577 46.99 32.30 -7.28
N LYS A 578 48.04 32.44 -6.48
CA LYS A 578 49.41 32.67 -6.97
C LYS A 578 50.13 31.34 -7.06
N ILE A 579 51.09 31.21 -7.98
CA ILE A 579 51.96 30.03 -8.05
C ILE A 579 52.52 29.70 -6.65
N GLY A 580 52.33 28.45 -6.21
CA GLY A 580 52.82 27.95 -4.92
C GLY A 580 52.04 28.42 -3.68
N GLN A 581 51.01 29.25 -3.82
CA GLN A 581 50.15 29.69 -2.71
C GLN A 581 49.40 28.51 -2.11
N SER A 582 49.38 28.43 -0.77
CA SER A 582 48.48 27.54 -0.04
C SER A 582 47.29 28.34 0.48
N SER A 583 46.09 27.76 0.40
CA SER A 583 44.88 28.34 0.99
C SER A 583 44.06 27.25 1.67
N THR A 584 43.48 27.60 2.81
CA THR A 584 42.65 26.71 3.61
C THR A 584 41.19 27.16 3.49
N PHE A 585 40.28 26.21 3.28
CA PHE A 585 38.85 26.46 3.16
C PHE A 585 38.05 25.21 3.55
N ASP A 586 36.75 25.37 3.78
CA ASP A 586 35.85 24.28 4.12
C ASP A 586 35.22 23.67 2.86
N LEU A 587 35.14 22.35 2.83
CA LEU A 587 34.56 21.56 1.76
C LEU A 587 33.57 20.57 2.37
N THR A 588 32.32 20.61 1.93
CA THR A 588 31.30 19.67 2.41
C THR A 588 31.12 18.53 1.41
N VAL A 589 31.20 17.29 1.88
CA VAL A 589 30.91 16.09 1.09
C VAL A 589 29.67 15.40 1.65
N THR A 590 28.76 15.01 0.77
CA THR A 590 27.46 14.42 1.10
C THR A 590 27.38 13.01 0.54
N ASN A 591 26.96 12.05 1.36
CA ASN A 591 26.71 10.68 0.92
C ASN A 591 25.35 10.61 0.22
N THR A 592 25.36 10.58 -1.12
CA THR A 592 24.17 10.45 -1.96
C THR A 592 23.91 9.00 -2.39
N GLY A 593 24.75 8.05 -1.95
CA GLY A 593 24.56 6.62 -2.15
C GLY A 593 23.71 5.97 -1.06
N ASN A 594 23.52 4.64 -1.15
CA ASN A 594 22.80 3.86 -0.14
C ASN A 594 23.73 3.05 0.77
N MET A 595 25.04 3.26 0.65
CA MET A 595 26.05 2.60 1.49
C MET A 595 26.69 3.59 2.47
N PRO A 596 26.78 3.27 3.77
CA PRO A 596 27.54 4.07 4.72
C PRO A 596 29.01 4.10 4.35
N TRP A 597 29.62 5.28 4.52
CA TRP A 597 31.04 5.51 4.27
C TRP A 597 31.84 5.32 5.55
N PRO A 598 32.65 4.26 5.67
CA PRO A 598 33.51 4.10 6.83
C PRO A 598 34.64 5.13 6.80
N SER A 599 34.88 5.82 7.93
CA SER A 599 36.03 6.71 8.14
C SER A 599 37.29 5.98 8.60
N GLY A 600 37.13 4.81 9.22
CA GLY A 600 38.21 3.93 9.69
C GLY A 600 38.23 2.54 9.04
N GLY A 601 39.07 1.66 9.59
CA GLY A 601 39.23 0.28 9.11
C GLY A 601 40.21 0.12 7.93
N PRO A 602 40.23 -1.06 7.26
CA PRO A 602 41.20 -1.34 6.21
C PRO A 602 40.96 -0.53 4.92
N ASN A 603 39.68 -0.27 4.59
CA ASN A 603 39.26 0.37 3.33
C ASN A 603 38.35 1.59 3.60
N PRO A 604 38.83 2.63 4.30
CA PRO A 604 38.03 3.81 4.61
C PRO A 604 37.73 4.62 3.35
N VAL A 605 36.65 5.39 3.36
CA VAL A 605 36.41 6.44 2.37
C VAL A 605 37.25 7.66 2.74
N LYS A 606 37.86 8.27 1.73
CA LYS A 606 38.68 9.48 1.83
C LYS A 606 38.32 10.44 0.71
N LEU A 607 38.69 11.70 0.87
CA LEU A 607 38.55 12.73 -0.16
C LEU A 607 39.93 13.04 -0.75
N ASP A 608 40.04 13.11 -2.07
CA ASP A 608 41.17 13.73 -2.76
C ASP A 608 40.76 15.11 -3.28
N LEU A 609 41.69 16.06 -3.18
CA LEU A 609 41.60 17.40 -3.73
C LEU A 609 42.83 17.65 -4.60
N HIS A 610 42.65 18.07 -5.85
CA HIS A 610 43.76 18.26 -6.79
C HIS A 610 43.55 19.41 -7.76
N PHE A 611 44.63 20.06 -8.16
CA PHE A 611 44.64 20.92 -9.34
C PHE A 611 44.82 20.08 -10.60
N THR A 612 44.08 20.37 -11.68
CA THR A 612 44.20 19.69 -12.98
C THR A 612 44.05 20.65 -14.15
N LYS A 613 44.62 20.30 -15.30
CA LYS A 613 44.43 21.03 -16.57
C LYS A 613 43.08 20.74 -17.23
N ALA A 614 42.49 19.59 -16.96
CA ALA A 614 41.23 19.15 -17.54
C ALA A 614 40.40 18.43 -16.47
N PRO A 615 39.12 18.82 -16.29
CA PRO A 615 38.28 18.21 -15.28
C PRO A 615 37.91 16.78 -15.67
N GLY A 616 37.60 15.94 -14.67
CA GLY A 616 37.24 14.54 -14.89
C GLY A 616 37.57 13.60 -13.74
N GLY A 617 38.06 14.14 -12.62
CA GLY A 617 38.47 13.34 -11.47
C GLY A 617 39.50 12.26 -11.84
N SER A 618 39.35 11.09 -11.24
CA SER A 618 40.28 9.96 -11.28
C SER A 618 40.43 9.37 -12.68
N ALA A 619 39.40 9.50 -13.52
CA ALA A 619 39.48 9.10 -14.93
C ALA A 619 40.49 9.95 -15.74
N LYS A 620 40.87 11.12 -15.21
CA LYS A 620 41.86 12.05 -15.78
C LYS A 620 43.09 12.26 -14.89
N ILE A 621 43.43 11.28 -14.04
CA ILE A 621 44.58 11.38 -13.12
C ILE A 621 45.90 11.80 -13.78
N ALA A 622 46.10 11.48 -15.07
CA ALA A 622 47.29 11.88 -15.83
C ALA A 622 47.42 13.41 -16.07
N THR A 623 46.35 14.19 -15.88
CA THR A 623 46.36 15.66 -16.02
C THR A 623 46.43 16.39 -14.69
N TRP A 624 46.46 15.66 -13.57
CA TRP A 624 46.60 16.22 -12.24
C TRP A 624 47.98 16.83 -12.05
N LEU A 625 48.02 17.97 -11.38
CA LEU A 625 49.19 18.78 -11.07
C LEU A 625 49.54 18.72 -9.59
N THR A 626 48.54 18.49 -8.74
CA THR A 626 48.68 18.18 -7.31
C THR A 626 47.77 17.03 -6.93
N SER A 627 47.85 16.54 -5.70
CA SER A 627 46.92 15.59 -5.11
C SER A 627 47.11 15.63 -3.60
N GLU A 628 46.04 15.97 -2.90
CA GLU A 628 45.99 16.13 -1.45
C GLU A 628 44.85 15.27 -0.90
N VAL A 629 45.18 14.27 -0.09
CA VAL A 629 44.21 13.30 0.44
C VAL A 629 43.83 13.62 1.89
N TYR A 630 42.53 13.64 2.17
CA TYR A 630 41.94 13.95 3.47
C TYR A 630 41.10 12.78 3.99
N PRO A 631 41.34 12.30 5.22
CA PRO A 631 40.45 11.34 5.87
C PRO A 631 39.12 12.00 6.26
N LEU A 632 38.05 11.21 6.29
CA LEU A 632 36.79 11.65 6.90
C LEU A 632 36.93 11.70 8.42
N THR A 633 36.23 12.64 9.06
CA THR A 633 36.25 12.85 10.52
C THR A 633 35.36 11.86 11.28
N GLY A 634 34.46 11.16 10.58
CA GLY A 634 33.57 10.13 11.12
C GLY A 634 32.82 9.41 9.99
N ASP A 635 32.12 8.32 10.33
CA ASP A 635 31.33 7.57 9.36
C ASP A 635 30.18 8.42 8.82
N VAL A 636 30.00 8.43 7.50
CA VAL A 636 28.96 9.23 6.84
C VAL A 636 27.86 8.29 6.35
N LEU A 637 26.70 8.32 7.02
CA LEU A 637 25.54 7.52 6.64
C LEU A 637 24.88 8.06 5.37
N PRO A 638 24.09 7.25 4.63
CA PRO A 638 23.30 7.72 3.50
C PRO A 638 22.48 8.97 3.84
N GLY A 639 22.56 9.99 3.00
CA GLY A 639 21.90 11.29 3.17
C GLY A 639 22.60 12.27 4.12
N GLN A 640 23.64 11.85 4.85
CA GLN A 640 24.42 12.74 5.71
C GLN A 640 25.56 13.43 4.95
N SER A 641 25.99 14.55 5.52
CA SER A 641 27.13 15.33 5.05
C SER A 641 28.19 15.44 6.12
N THR A 642 29.44 15.59 5.71
CA THR A 642 30.55 15.98 6.59
C THR A 642 31.32 17.13 5.95
N THR A 643 31.73 18.09 6.76
CA THR A 643 32.57 19.21 6.34
C THR A 643 34.02 18.93 6.74
N LEU A 644 34.93 19.13 5.79
CA LEU A 644 36.36 18.97 5.96
C LEU A 644 37.02 20.33 5.76
N THR A 645 37.85 20.75 6.71
CA THR A 645 38.77 21.88 6.52
C THR A 645 39.99 21.40 5.76
N VAL A 646 40.07 21.77 4.47
CA VAL A 646 41.10 21.31 3.52
C VAL A 646 42.10 22.42 3.21
N THR A 647 43.34 22.07 2.89
CA THR A 647 44.39 23.03 2.49
C THR A 647 45.01 22.63 1.15
N ALA A 648 44.63 23.30 0.07
CA ALA A 648 45.21 23.05 -1.24
C ALA A 648 46.43 23.95 -1.49
N LYS A 649 47.43 23.45 -2.23
CA LYS A 649 48.58 24.25 -2.69
C LYS A 649 48.57 24.41 -4.20
N ALA A 650 48.54 25.64 -4.69
CA ALA A 650 48.57 25.92 -6.12
C ALA A 650 49.87 25.40 -6.79
N PRO A 651 49.78 24.82 -7.99
CA PRO A 651 50.93 24.25 -8.69
C PRO A 651 51.88 25.34 -9.22
N SER A 652 53.02 24.90 -9.78
CA SER A 652 53.96 25.79 -10.49
C SER A 652 53.46 26.25 -11.86
N THR A 653 52.39 25.65 -12.37
CA THR A 653 51.78 25.98 -13.66
C THR A 653 50.78 27.12 -13.48
N SER A 654 51.01 28.27 -14.12
CA SER A 654 50.03 29.35 -14.21
C SER A 654 49.02 29.12 -15.33
N GLY A 655 47.89 29.85 -15.26
CA GLY A 655 46.82 29.83 -16.25
C GLY A 655 45.48 29.43 -15.66
N TYR A 656 44.52 29.12 -16.53
CA TYR A 656 43.23 28.58 -16.15
C TYR A 656 43.35 27.07 -15.88
N LEU A 657 43.08 26.67 -14.66
CA LEU A 657 43.11 25.29 -14.17
C LEU A 657 41.77 24.96 -13.49
N TYR A 658 41.63 23.74 -13.01
CA TYR A 658 40.51 23.34 -12.18
C TYR A 658 41.03 22.82 -10.84
N LEU A 659 40.39 23.22 -9.74
CA LEU A 659 40.52 22.57 -8.45
C LEU A 659 39.35 21.59 -8.30
N GLU A 660 39.64 20.29 -8.23
CA GLU A 660 38.63 19.23 -8.23
C GLU A 660 38.66 18.45 -6.92
N ALA A 661 37.47 18.10 -6.43
CA ALA A 661 37.28 17.23 -5.28
C ALA A 661 36.64 15.90 -5.71
N GLU A 662 37.16 14.78 -5.21
CA GLU A 662 36.62 13.45 -5.49
C GLU A 662 36.85 12.47 -4.34
N ALA A 663 35.79 11.79 -3.91
CA ALA A 663 35.86 10.77 -2.88
C ALA A 663 36.27 9.41 -3.48
N PHE A 664 36.98 8.61 -2.68
CA PHE A 664 37.33 7.24 -3.05
C PHE A 664 37.28 6.33 -1.83
N LYS A 665 36.99 5.05 -2.09
CA LYS A 665 37.12 4.00 -1.09
C LYS A 665 38.53 3.42 -1.20
N ASN A 666 39.35 3.67 -0.19
CA ASN A 666 40.77 3.36 -0.16
C ASN A 666 41.02 1.90 -0.55
N GLN A 667 41.94 1.70 -1.52
CA GLN A 667 42.32 0.40 -2.09
C GLN A 667 41.19 -0.40 -2.77
N GLN A 668 40.01 0.19 -3.01
CA GLN A 668 38.93 -0.49 -3.73
C GLN A 668 38.56 0.22 -5.04
N PHE A 669 38.04 1.44 -4.96
CA PHE A 669 37.56 2.17 -6.14
C PHE A 669 37.38 3.66 -5.86
N TRP A 670 37.43 4.45 -6.93
CA TRP A 670 37.02 5.86 -6.92
C TRP A 670 35.52 5.98 -7.13
N PHE A 671 34.93 7.03 -6.58
CA PHE A 671 33.53 7.35 -6.85
C PHE A 671 33.44 7.92 -8.27
N LYS A 672 32.25 7.92 -8.86
CA LYS A 672 32.09 8.41 -10.25
C LYS A 672 31.74 9.89 -10.32
N GLN A 673 31.47 10.51 -9.17
CA GLN A 673 31.12 11.91 -9.02
C GLN A 673 32.35 12.68 -8.56
N TRP A 674 32.59 13.83 -9.17
CA TRP A 674 33.63 14.79 -8.85
C TRP A 674 33.06 16.20 -9.05
N GLN A 675 33.66 17.19 -8.42
CA GLN A 675 33.21 18.59 -8.54
C GLN A 675 34.39 19.50 -8.87
N PRO A 676 34.40 20.14 -10.07
CA PRO A 676 35.44 21.09 -10.44
C PRO A 676 35.07 22.52 -10.03
N VAL A 677 36.08 23.29 -9.68
CA VAL A 677 36.02 24.75 -9.62
C VAL A 677 37.04 25.29 -10.60
N LEU A 678 36.60 26.09 -11.57
CA LEU A 678 37.52 26.80 -12.46
C LEU A 678 38.30 27.82 -11.63
N VAL A 679 39.62 27.71 -11.65
CA VAL A 679 40.52 28.58 -10.90
C VAL A 679 41.55 29.21 -11.82
N THR A 680 41.99 30.42 -11.49
CA THR A 680 43.10 31.08 -12.17
C THR A 680 44.32 31.06 -11.27
N VAL A 681 45.40 30.43 -11.73
CA VAL A 681 46.70 30.49 -11.08
C VAL A 681 47.53 31.58 -11.77
N TYR A 682 47.71 32.71 -11.11
CA TYR A 682 48.44 33.86 -11.63
C TYR A 682 49.95 33.63 -11.58
N GLY A 683 50.59 33.90 -12.72
CA GLY A 683 52.05 33.98 -12.85
C GLY A 683 52.61 35.33 -12.41
N ALA A 684 53.88 35.60 -12.75
CA ALA A 684 54.58 36.80 -12.32
C ALA A 684 53.96 38.12 -12.84
N TRP A 685 53.41 38.11 -14.06
CA TRP A 685 52.77 39.25 -14.71
C TRP A 685 51.33 38.87 -15.06
N ALA A 686 50.36 39.37 -14.29
CA ALA A 686 48.95 39.02 -14.48
C ALA A 686 48.03 40.20 -14.18
N ALA A 687 47.06 40.45 -15.06
CA ALA A 687 46.16 41.59 -14.99
C ALA A 687 44.68 41.17 -14.89
N GLY A 688 43.90 41.93 -14.12
CA GLY A 688 42.43 41.94 -14.15
C GLY A 688 41.92 43.24 -14.76
N TYR A 689 40.73 43.22 -15.36
CA TYR A 689 40.14 44.38 -16.03
C TYR A 689 38.66 44.51 -15.69
N ASP A 690 38.26 45.69 -15.25
CA ASP A 690 36.87 46.10 -15.11
C ASP A 690 36.47 47.01 -16.28
N LEU A 691 35.57 46.51 -17.12
CA LEU A 691 35.02 47.19 -18.28
C LEU A 691 33.54 47.55 -18.11
N THR A 692 33.00 47.53 -16.89
CA THR A 692 31.56 47.78 -16.63
C THR A 692 31.08 49.15 -17.11
N GLN A 693 31.98 50.14 -17.17
CA GLN A 693 31.71 51.48 -17.68
C GLN A 693 31.80 51.58 -19.22
N ALA A 694 32.29 50.55 -19.90
CA ALA A 694 32.34 50.55 -21.36
C ALA A 694 30.92 50.62 -21.92
N PRO A 695 30.65 51.53 -22.87
CA PRO A 695 29.37 51.53 -23.54
C PRO A 695 29.07 50.17 -24.20
N THR A 696 27.79 49.90 -24.47
CA THR A 696 27.40 48.68 -25.21
C THR A 696 26.90 49.01 -26.61
N THR A 697 26.71 50.30 -26.91
CA THR A 697 26.22 50.79 -28.20
C THR A 697 26.98 52.02 -28.67
N TRP A 698 27.23 52.06 -29.98
CA TRP A 698 27.83 53.19 -30.67
C TRP A 698 27.18 53.38 -32.03
N ALA A 699 27.13 54.62 -32.49
CA ALA A 699 27.00 54.92 -33.91
C ALA A 699 28.34 54.68 -34.62
N MET A 700 28.32 54.36 -35.92
CA MET A 700 29.56 54.27 -36.72
C MET A 700 30.39 55.56 -36.63
N ASN A 701 31.70 55.42 -36.46
CA ASN A 701 32.68 56.51 -36.27
C ASN A 701 32.46 57.41 -35.02
N GLN A 702 31.56 57.05 -34.13
CA GLN A 702 31.33 57.77 -32.88
C GLN A 702 32.51 57.60 -31.92
N THR A 703 32.91 58.69 -31.27
CA THR A 703 33.87 58.65 -30.17
C THR A 703 33.11 58.69 -28.85
N ARG A 704 33.45 57.81 -27.91
CA ARG A 704 32.91 57.81 -26.55
C ARG A 704 34.04 57.69 -25.52
N SER A 705 33.84 58.33 -24.39
CA SER A 705 34.77 58.25 -23.25
C SER A 705 34.17 57.45 -22.11
N PHE A 706 35.00 56.64 -21.46
CA PHE A 706 34.63 55.81 -20.30
C PHE A 706 35.89 55.42 -19.52
N GLN A 707 35.72 54.81 -18.34
CA GLN A 707 36.84 54.39 -17.49
C GLN A 707 37.06 52.88 -17.53
N VAL A 708 38.31 52.46 -17.40
CA VAL A 708 38.70 51.04 -17.26
C VAL A 708 39.62 50.92 -16.07
N THR A 709 39.28 50.04 -15.13
CA THR A 709 40.13 49.76 -13.96
C THR A 709 40.92 48.48 -14.19
N LEU A 710 42.24 48.56 -14.03
CA LEU A 710 43.15 47.42 -14.11
C LEU A 710 43.62 47.03 -12.73
N THR A 711 43.72 45.74 -12.44
CA THR A 711 44.23 45.21 -11.16
C THR A 711 45.45 44.34 -11.40
N ASN A 712 46.53 44.58 -10.66
CA ASN A 712 47.73 43.75 -10.73
C ASN A 712 47.58 42.49 -9.88
N HIS A 713 47.25 41.36 -10.51
CA HIS A 713 47.17 40.06 -9.86
C HIS A 713 48.52 39.31 -9.83
N GLY A 714 49.53 39.80 -10.52
CA GLY A 714 50.86 39.21 -10.56
C GLY A 714 51.67 39.43 -9.29
N THR A 715 52.95 39.02 -9.34
CA THR A 715 53.91 39.23 -8.25
C THR A 715 54.91 40.34 -8.55
N GLN A 716 54.94 40.84 -9.78
CA GLN A 716 55.84 41.93 -10.22
C GLN A 716 55.11 43.28 -10.26
N PRO A 717 55.76 44.39 -9.84
CA PRO A 717 55.20 45.73 -10.01
C PRO A 717 55.16 46.13 -11.49
N TRP A 718 54.12 46.87 -11.88
CA TRP A 718 53.97 47.39 -13.24
C TRP A 718 54.51 48.82 -13.31
N PRO A 719 55.62 49.07 -14.04
CA PRO A 719 56.11 50.43 -14.24
C PRO A 719 55.21 51.21 -15.22
N SER A 720 54.79 52.44 -14.90
CA SER A 720 54.06 53.33 -15.81
C SER A 720 54.95 54.19 -16.70
N GLY A 721 56.22 54.40 -16.28
CA GLY A 721 57.26 55.14 -17.01
C GLY A 721 58.48 54.30 -17.40
N GLY A 722 59.50 54.96 -17.95
CA GLY A 722 60.78 54.33 -18.34
C GLY A 722 60.79 53.74 -19.77
N LEU A 723 61.78 52.87 -20.06
CA LEU A 723 61.98 52.30 -21.40
C LEU A 723 60.87 51.31 -21.81
N ASN A 724 60.41 50.48 -20.87
CA ASN A 724 59.44 49.41 -21.12
C ASN A 724 58.23 49.50 -20.16
N PRO A 725 57.45 50.60 -20.19
CA PRO A 725 56.29 50.76 -19.31
C PRO A 725 55.19 49.76 -19.67
N VAL A 726 54.36 49.43 -18.69
CA VAL A 726 53.09 48.75 -18.91
C VAL A 726 52.08 49.76 -19.44
N LYS A 727 51.35 49.38 -20.48
CA LYS A 727 50.29 50.18 -21.11
C LYS A 727 49.04 49.34 -21.28
N LEU A 728 47.89 49.99 -21.34
CA LEU A 728 46.62 49.37 -21.70
C LEU A 728 46.38 49.55 -23.20
N ASN A 729 46.03 48.48 -23.92
CA ASN A 729 45.44 48.59 -25.26
C ASN A 729 43.93 48.37 -25.19
N LEU A 730 43.18 49.15 -25.96
CA LEU A 730 41.77 48.94 -26.22
C LEU A 730 41.52 48.85 -27.73
N HIS A 731 40.76 47.85 -28.17
CA HIS A 731 40.46 47.63 -29.59
C HIS A 731 39.04 47.11 -29.80
N PHE A 732 38.47 47.41 -30.97
CA PHE A 732 37.24 46.80 -31.44
C PHE A 732 37.57 45.57 -32.29
N THR A 733 36.90 44.44 -32.09
CA THR A 733 37.11 43.23 -32.89
C THR A 733 35.82 42.42 -33.06
N LYS A 734 35.71 41.70 -34.17
CA LYS A 734 34.66 40.67 -34.36
C LYS A 734 35.04 39.33 -33.74
N VAL A 735 36.32 39.08 -33.49
CA VAL A 735 36.84 37.79 -33.01
C VAL A 735 37.67 38.03 -31.75
N PRO A 736 37.06 37.85 -30.57
CA PRO A 736 37.75 37.95 -29.29
C PRO A 736 39.01 37.11 -29.18
N GLY A 737 40.01 37.62 -28.46
CA GLY A 737 41.22 36.86 -28.17
C GLY A 737 42.42 37.70 -27.76
N GLY A 738 42.25 39.01 -27.53
CA GLY A 738 43.34 39.91 -27.27
C GLY A 738 44.38 39.87 -28.40
N SER A 739 45.66 39.96 -28.03
CA SER A 739 46.80 40.08 -28.93
C SER A 739 47.05 38.83 -29.77
N ALA A 740 46.58 37.66 -29.32
CA ALA A 740 46.61 36.44 -30.14
C ALA A 740 45.71 36.55 -31.38
N LYS A 741 44.79 37.52 -31.43
CA LYS A 741 43.88 37.81 -32.54
C LYS A 741 44.06 39.23 -33.10
N ILE A 742 45.27 39.78 -33.00
CA ILE A 742 45.57 41.14 -33.44
C ILE A 742 45.20 41.45 -34.90
N SER A 743 45.25 40.45 -35.79
CA SER A 743 44.83 40.58 -37.20
C SER A 743 43.32 40.83 -37.38
N SER A 744 42.52 40.59 -36.35
CA SER A 744 41.06 40.79 -36.36
C SER A 744 40.63 42.11 -35.73
N TRP A 745 41.57 42.96 -35.30
CA TRP A 745 41.28 44.25 -34.71
C TRP A 745 40.87 45.26 -35.80
N LEU A 746 39.74 45.93 -35.59
CA LEU A 746 39.18 46.94 -36.49
C LEU A 746 39.68 48.35 -36.17
N THR A 747 39.88 48.63 -34.88
CA THR A 747 40.54 49.83 -34.36
C THR A 747 41.44 49.40 -33.20
N SER A 748 42.49 50.17 -32.90
CA SER A 748 43.37 49.88 -31.76
C SER A 748 43.97 51.18 -31.23
N GLN A 749 43.92 51.35 -29.91
CA GLN A 749 44.44 52.52 -29.22
C GLN A 749 45.15 52.08 -27.95
N SER A 750 46.30 52.68 -27.66
CA SER A 750 47.09 52.39 -26.46
C SER A 750 47.11 53.59 -25.51
N TYR A 751 47.01 53.30 -24.21
CA TYR A 751 46.88 54.26 -23.14
C TYR A 751 47.97 54.03 -22.10
N ALA A 752 48.64 55.09 -21.66
CA ALA A 752 49.61 55.02 -20.57
C ALA A 752 48.89 54.84 -19.24
N LEU A 753 49.50 54.10 -18.31
CA LEU A 753 49.02 54.05 -16.94
C LEU A 753 49.38 55.37 -16.21
N PRO A 754 48.51 55.91 -15.35
CA PRO A 754 48.77 57.15 -14.64
C PRO A 754 49.84 57.02 -13.55
N SER A 755 50.09 55.82 -13.01
CA SER A 755 51.09 55.54 -11.98
C SER A 755 51.55 54.07 -12.03
N ASP A 756 52.70 53.78 -11.39
CA ASP A 756 53.14 52.41 -11.16
C ASP A 756 52.09 51.62 -10.37
N VAL A 757 51.95 50.32 -10.65
CA VAL A 757 50.93 49.45 -10.01
C VAL A 757 51.62 48.31 -9.28
N ALA A 758 51.67 48.38 -7.95
CA ALA A 758 52.21 47.32 -7.11
C ALA A 758 51.35 46.03 -7.17
N PRO A 759 51.91 44.85 -6.86
CA PRO A 759 51.13 43.62 -6.72
C PRO A 759 49.93 43.80 -5.78
N GLY A 760 48.72 43.44 -6.26
CA GLY A 760 47.45 43.60 -5.54
C GLY A 760 46.79 44.98 -5.66
N ALA A 761 47.47 45.99 -6.19
CA ALA A 761 46.91 47.32 -6.40
C ALA A 761 46.12 47.43 -7.71
N SER A 762 45.25 48.44 -7.81
CA SER A 762 44.48 48.77 -9.00
C SER A 762 44.77 50.18 -9.50
N VAL A 763 44.54 50.42 -10.79
CA VAL A 763 44.68 51.72 -11.44
C VAL A 763 43.56 51.95 -12.44
N THR A 764 43.00 53.15 -12.49
CA THR A 764 41.92 53.51 -13.43
C THR A 764 42.46 54.37 -14.58
N VAL A 765 42.12 54.00 -15.80
CA VAL A 765 42.51 54.69 -17.03
C VAL A 765 41.26 55.26 -17.70
N THR A 766 41.28 56.55 -18.03
CA THR A 766 40.21 57.18 -18.83
C THR A 766 40.46 56.93 -20.31
N ILE A 767 39.50 56.29 -20.96
CA ILE A 767 39.54 55.86 -22.36
C ILE A 767 38.74 56.84 -23.21
N SER A 768 39.20 57.08 -24.44
CA SER A 768 38.47 57.84 -25.46
C SER A 768 38.49 57.04 -26.76
N ALA A 769 37.55 56.10 -26.88
CA ALA A 769 37.51 55.12 -27.96
C ALA A 769 36.64 55.57 -29.12
N LYS A 770 37.15 55.45 -30.35
CA LYS A 770 36.38 55.67 -31.59
C LYS A 770 35.94 54.33 -32.17
N SER A 771 34.64 54.18 -32.40
CA SER A 771 34.07 53.01 -33.05
C SER A 771 34.52 52.89 -34.52
N PRO A 772 34.55 51.67 -35.08
CA PRO A 772 34.87 51.48 -36.50
C PRO A 772 33.78 52.04 -37.42
N ALA A 773 34.13 52.19 -38.70
CA ALA A 773 33.21 52.59 -39.77
C ALA A 773 32.30 51.45 -40.28
N VAL A 774 32.24 50.32 -39.55
CA VAL A 774 31.50 49.13 -39.94
C VAL A 774 30.47 48.83 -38.86
N SER A 775 29.21 48.65 -39.25
CA SER A 775 28.12 48.33 -38.33
C SER A 775 28.04 46.84 -38.01
N GLY A 776 27.31 46.51 -36.94
CA GLY A 776 27.01 45.15 -36.51
C GLY A 776 27.52 44.82 -35.10
N PRO A 777 27.24 43.59 -34.62
CA PRO A 777 27.75 43.11 -33.34
C PRO A 777 29.26 42.87 -33.41
N MET A 778 29.96 43.28 -32.37
CA MET A 778 31.41 43.09 -32.17
C MET A 778 31.76 43.19 -30.68
N TYR A 779 33.04 43.33 -30.36
CA TYR A 779 33.54 43.41 -28.99
C TYR A 779 34.49 44.58 -28.83
N VAL A 780 34.43 45.25 -27.68
CA VAL A 780 35.52 46.10 -27.17
C VAL A 780 36.34 45.25 -26.24
N GLU A 781 37.63 45.08 -26.52
CA GLU A 781 38.54 44.32 -25.66
C GLU A 781 39.63 45.21 -25.07
N ALA A 782 40.02 44.88 -23.84
CA ALA A 782 41.09 45.51 -23.10
C ALA A 782 42.19 44.48 -22.79
N GLN A 783 43.43 44.85 -23.07
CA GLN A 783 44.59 44.04 -22.71
C GLN A 783 45.81 44.89 -22.41
N ALA A 784 46.46 44.62 -21.28
CA ALA A 784 47.71 45.23 -20.90
C ALA A 784 48.90 44.57 -21.64
N PHE A 785 49.92 45.36 -21.91
CA PHE A 785 51.18 44.88 -22.44
C PHE A 785 52.34 45.64 -21.81
N LYS A 786 53.46 44.96 -21.65
CA LYS A 786 54.72 45.59 -21.29
C LYS A 786 55.41 46.00 -22.58
N ASN A 787 55.52 47.32 -22.78
CA ASN A 787 55.95 47.91 -24.04
C ASN A 787 57.26 47.28 -24.54
N GLN A 788 57.26 46.87 -25.81
CA GLN A 788 58.39 46.20 -26.49
C GLN A 788 58.86 44.86 -25.88
N GLN A 789 58.14 44.28 -24.92
CA GLN A 789 58.51 42.98 -24.33
C GLN A 789 57.47 41.91 -24.63
N PHE A 790 56.27 42.02 -24.06
CA PHE A 790 55.23 41.01 -24.20
C PHE A 790 53.84 41.55 -23.87
N TRP A 791 52.82 40.84 -24.32
CA TRP A 791 51.43 41.04 -23.91
C TRP A 791 51.12 40.20 -22.68
N PHE A 792 50.28 40.71 -21.78
CA PHE A 792 49.78 39.91 -20.66
C PHE A 792 48.84 38.84 -21.21
N GLU A 793 48.83 37.65 -20.64
CA GLU A 793 47.96 36.56 -21.11
C GLU A 793 46.47 36.87 -20.91
N GLN A 794 46.15 37.59 -19.82
CA GLN A 794 44.78 37.97 -19.49
C GLN A 794 44.34 39.18 -20.32
N TRP A 795 43.10 39.13 -20.80
CA TRP A 795 42.37 40.21 -21.44
C TRP A 795 40.90 40.12 -21.04
N SER A 796 40.14 41.20 -21.20
CA SER A 796 38.70 41.23 -20.96
C SER A 796 37.98 41.87 -22.13
N ARG A 797 36.67 41.60 -22.26
CA ARG A 797 35.85 42.10 -23.36
C ARG A 797 34.46 42.52 -22.90
N VAL A 798 33.86 43.42 -23.66
CA VAL A 798 32.43 43.75 -23.59
C VAL A 798 31.83 43.56 -24.98
N PRO A 799 30.71 42.84 -25.12
CA PRO A 799 29.98 42.77 -26.38
C PRO A 799 29.31 44.12 -26.68
N VAL A 800 29.40 44.56 -27.93
CA VAL A 800 28.93 45.87 -28.35
C VAL A 800 28.24 45.81 -29.71
N THR A 801 27.32 46.74 -29.96
CA THR A 801 26.67 46.89 -31.27
C THR A 801 26.98 48.26 -31.87
N ILE A 802 27.48 48.27 -33.11
CA ILE A 802 27.70 49.49 -33.88
C ILE A 802 26.53 49.68 -34.84
N PHE A 803 25.78 50.77 -34.71
CA PHE A 803 24.58 51.03 -35.52
C PHE A 803 24.88 51.78 -36.83
N PRO A 804 24.16 51.46 -37.93
CA PRO A 804 24.16 52.23 -39.17
C PRO A 804 23.76 53.71 -39.02
N ALA A 805 23.84 54.46 -40.12
CA ALA A 805 23.58 55.91 -40.12
C ALA A 805 22.14 56.30 -39.70
N TYR A 806 21.13 55.55 -40.15
CA TYR A 806 19.74 55.71 -39.75
C TYR A 806 19.29 54.40 -39.10
N THR A 807 19.01 54.44 -37.80
CA THR A 807 18.58 53.26 -37.04
C THR A 807 17.67 53.72 -35.92
N ALA A 808 16.46 53.16 -35.88
CA ALA A 808 15.47 53.47 -34.86
C ALA A 808 15.43 52.38 -33.79
N GLY A 809 15.34 52.79 -32.53
CA GLY A 809 14.85 51.97 -31.42
C GLY A 809 13.40 52.35 -31.13
N TYR A 810 12.59 51.36 -30.78
CA TYR A 810 11.17 51.53 -30.46
C TYR A 810 10.92 51.04 -29.03
N ASP A 811 10.09 51.75 -28.30
CA ASP A 811 9.52 51.29 -27.03
C ASP A 811 8.00 51.24 -27.14
N SER A 812 7.46 50.01 -27.19
CA SER A 812 6.04 49.72 -27.41
C SER A 812 5.33 49.22 -26.15
N CYS A 813 5.92 49.44 -24.98
CA CYS A 813 5.46 48.89 -23.72
C CYS A 813 4.06 49.37 -23.26
N GLN A 814 3.46 50.38 -23.91
CA GLN A 814 2.08 50.84 -23.69
C GLN A 814 1.16 50.71 -24.92
N VAL A 815 1.61 50.01 -25.97
CA VAL A 815 0.77 49.84 -27.17
C VAL A 815 -0.44 48.98 -26.81
N PRO A 816 -1.68 49.42 -27.10
CA PRO A 816 -2.88 48.63 -26.84
C PRO A 816 -2.86 47.31 -27.61
N THR A 817 -3.19 46.23 -26.91
CA THR A 817 -3.20 44.86 -27.42
C THR A 817 -4.60 44.36 -27.73
N ALA A 818 -5.64 44.99 -27.18
CA ALA A 818 -7.05 44.62 -27.39
C ALA A 818 -7.81 45.68 -28.21
N TRP A 819 -8.49 45.23 -29.27
CA TRP A 819 -9.20 46.09 -30.23
C TRP A 819 -10.55 45.48 -30.63
N ALA A 820 -11.60 46.29 -30.66
CA ALA A 820 -12.82 45.95 -31.38
C ALA A 820 -12.63 46.18 -32.88
N ALA A 821 -13.34 45.43 -33.72
CA ALA A 821 -13.26 45.57 -35.17
C ALA A 821 -13.64 47.01 -35.61
N GLY A 822 -12.76 47.68 -36.35
CA GLY A 822 -12.91 49.07 -36.78
C GLY A 822 -12.72 50.13 -35.69
N GLN A 823 -12.30 49.77 -34.47
CA GLN A 823 -12.10 50.71 -33.37
C GLN A 823 -10.87 51.61 -33.61
N SER A 824 -11.02 52.90 -33.29
CA SER A 824 -9.88 53.82 -33.14
C SER A 824 -9.52 54.02 -31.67
N GLN A 825 -8.23 53.96 -31.33
CA GLN A 825 -7.73 54.27 -29.98
C GLN A 825 -6.35 54.93 -30.02
N SER A 826 -5.98 55.54 -28.91
CA SER A 826 -4.69 56.23 -28.77
C SER A 826 -3.55 55.23 -28.57
N VAL A 827 -2.46 55.42 -29.31
CA VAL A 827 -1.24 54.62 -29.25
C VAL A 827 -0.09 55.56 -28.91
N THR A 828 0.68 55.22 -27.88
CA THR A 828 1.88 55.96 -27.48
C THR A 828 3.12 55.10 -27.65
N LEU A 829 4.14 55.65 -28.31
CA LEU A 829 5.42 55.01 -28.61
C LEU A 829 6.57 55.96 -28.30
N ALA A 830 7.66 55.47 -27.71
CA ALA A 830 8.91 56.21 -27.65
C ALA A 830 9.87 55.73 -28.76
N LEU A 831 10.38 56.66 -29.55
CA LEU A 831 11.28 56.40 -30.67
C LEU A 831 12.66 56.97 -30.34
N THR A 832 13.71 56.17 -30.46
CA THR A 832 15.09 56.58 -30.16
C THR A 832 15.96 56.52 -31.39
N ASN A 833 16.70 57.60 -31.67
CA ASN A 833 17.65 57.63 -32.77
C ASN A 833 18.97 56.95 -32.35
N LEU A 834 19.11 55.67 -32.70
CA LEU A 834 20.30 54.88 -32.45
C LEU A 834 21.39 55.08 -33.53
N GLY A 835 21.05 55.76 -34.63
CA GLY A 835 21.95 55.99 -35.75
C GLY A 835 22.91 57.16 -35.55
N SER A 836 23.71 57.44 -36.59
CA SER A 836 24.65 58.58 -36.60
C SER A 836 24.10 59.86 -37.24
N GLN A 837 22.92 59.80 -37.87
CA GLN A 837 22.31 60.93 -38.58
C GLN A 837 21.03 61.40 -37.86
N ALA A 838 20.81 62.72 -37.81
CA ALA A 838 19.58 63.28 -37.27
C ALA A 838 18.36 62.94 -38.14
N TRP A 839 17.19 62.81 -37.50
CA TRP A 839 15.92 62.58 -38.17
C TRP A 839 15.18 63.90 -38.35
N PRO A 840 15.11 64.48 -39.57
CA PRO A 840 14.32 65.68 -39.79
C PRO A 840 12.81 65.36 -39.72
N SER A 841 12.05 66.14 -38.96
CA SER A 841 10.59 66.02 -38.80
C SER A 841 9.79 66.77 -39.87
N THR A 842 10.42 67.75 -40.53
CA THR A 842 9.81 68.60 -41.57
C THR A 842 10.75 68.72 -42.80
N GLY A 843 10.30 69.38 -43.87
CA GLY A 843 11.09 69.60 -45.10
C GLY A 843 10.74 68.64 -46.25
N GLY A 844 11.62 68.53 -47.26
CA GLY A 844 11.34 67.77 -48.50
C GLY A 844 11.39 66.24 -48.36
N ASN A 845 12.14 65.71 -47.39
CA ASN A 845 12.24 64.27 -47.11
C ASN A 845 12.22 64.01 -45.59
N PRO A 846 11.11 64.33 -44.91
CA PRO A 846 11.00 64.13 -43.46
C PRO A 846 11.04 62.64 -43.12
N VAL A 847 11.46 62.33 -41.90
CA VAL A 847 11.33 61.00 -41.31
C VAL A 847 9.94 60.93 -40.67
N LEU A 848 9.18 59.89 -41.05
CA LEU A 848 7.80 59.66 -40.67
C LEU A 848 7.67 58.29 -40.00
N LEU A 849 6.61 58.12 -39.20
CA LEU A 849 6.21 56.86 -38.59
C LEU A 849 5.01 56.29 -39.35
N ASP A 850 5.10 55.04 -39.81
CA ASP A 850 3.92 54.26 -40.20
C ASP A 850 3.52 53.33 -39.05
N LEU A 851 2.23 53.34 -38.72
CA LEU A 851 1.58 52.31 -37.91
C LEU A 851 0.60 51.52 -38.76
N HIS A 852 0.74 50.20 -38.76
CA HIS A 852 -0.14 49.32 -39.51
C HIS A 852 -0.48 48.05 -38.72
N PHE A 853 -1.70 47.56 -38.92
CA PHE A 853 -2.04 46.21 -38.53
C PHE A 853 -1.54 45.24 -39.60
N THR A 854 -0.93 44.12 -39.21
CA THR A 854 -0.45 43.08 -40.14
C THR A 854 -0.77 41.69 -39.62
N THR A 855 -0.92 40.74 -40.53
CA THR A 855 -1.07 39.30 -40.19
C THR A 855 0.26 38.62 -39.88
N ALA A 856 1.38 39.24 -40.29
CA ALA A 856 2.73 38.76 -40.01
C ALA A 856 3.68 39.96 -39.85
N PRO A 857 4.43 40.07 -38.75
CA PRO A 857 5.43 41.12 -38.58
C PRO A 857 6.56 40.99 -39.61
N GLY A 858 7.17 42.11 -39.98
CA GLY A 858 8.27 42.10 -40.96
C GLY A 858 8.59 43.45 -41.60
N GLY A 859 7.96 44.53 -41.16
CA GLY A 859 8.10 45.84 -41.77
C GLY A 859 7.55 45.90 -43.18
N SER A 860 8.05 46.89 -43.90
CA SER A 860 7.81 47.15 -45.32
C SER A 860 8.21 45.99 -46.23
N ALA A 861 9.05 45.06 -45.76
CA ALA A 861 9.43 43.87 -46.52
C ALA A 861 8.25 42.90 -46.71
N VAL A 862 7.25 42.94 -45.85
CA VAL A 862 6.04 42.10 -45.92
C VAL A 862 4.77 42.94 -46.10
N ILE A 863 4.87 44.07 -46.80
CA ILE A 863 3.76 45.01 -47.00
C ILE A 863 2.46 44.37 -47.55
N SER A 864 2.56 43.26 -48.26
CA SER A 864 1.40 42.48 -48.75
C SER A 864 0.57 41.81 -47.64
N LYS A 865 1.07 41.79 -46.39
CA LYS A 865 0.41 41.25 -45.20
C LYS A 865 -0.27 42.33 -44.37
N TRP A 866 -0.07 43.60 -44.72
CA TRP A 866 -0.64 44.74 -44.02
C TRP A 866 -2.16 44.81 -44.28
N LEU A 867 -2.91 45.02 -43.20
CA LEU A 867 -4.36 45.16 -43.15
C LEU A 867 -4.79 46.64 -43.15
N THR A 868 -3.94 47.51 -42.60
CA THR A 868 -4.11 48.98 -42.60
C THR A 868 -2.75 49.64 -42.87
N SER A 869 -2.69 50.96 -43.04
CA SER A 869 -1.45 51.75 -42.98
C SER A 869 -1.83 53.19 -42.61
N GLN A 870 -1.13 53.73 -41.60
CA GLN A 870 -1.45 55.03 -41.00
C GLN A 870 -0.14 55.78 -40.75
N ILE A 871 0.07 56.88 -41.47
CA ILE A 871 1.33 57.62 -41.49
C ILE A 871 1.23 58.88 -40.61
N TYR A 872 2.23 59.10 -39.77
CA TYR A 872 2.30 60.21 -38.83
C TYR A 872 3.63 60.95 -38.94
N ALA A 873 3.59 62.27 -38.80
CA ALA A 873 4.78 63.11 -38.67
C ALA A 873 5.35 63.04 -37.24
N LEU A 874 6.67 63.14 -37.12
CA LEU A 874 7.32 63.31 -35.83
C LEU A 874 7.06 64.73 -35.28
N PRO A 875 6.92 64.90 -33.95
CA PRO A 875 6.65 66.22 -33.36
C PRO A 875 7.85 67.16 -33.40
N SER A 876 9.08 66.64 -33.54
CA SER A 876 10.32 67.43 -33.67
C SER A 876 11.45 66.60 -34.30
N ASP A 877 12.51 67.29 -34.74
CA ASP A 877 13.74 66.63 -35.20
C ASP A 877 14.37 65.79 -34.07
N VAL A 878 14.94 64.64 -34.42
CA VAL A 878 15.54 63.71 -33.43
C VAL A 878 17.03 63.55 -33.71
N ALA A 879 17.87 64.18 -32.89
CA ALA A 879 19.33 64.07 -32.99
C ALA A 879 19.84 62.64 -32.65
N PRO A 880 21.04 62.23 -33.12
CA PRO A 880 21.66 60.98 -32.70
C PRO A 880 21.70 60.83 -31.17
N GLY A 881 21.21 59.70 -30.66
CA GLY A 881 21.09 59.39 -29.23
C GLY A 881 19.87 60.02 -28.52
N ALA A 882 19.11 60.90 -29.17
CA ALA A 882 17.90 61.48 -28.59
C ALA A 882 16.68 60.57 -28.80
N SER A 883 15.66 60.76 -27.96
CA SER A 883 14.37 60.07 -28.04
C SER A 883 13.22 61.06 -28.19
N VAL A 884 12.13 60.62 -28.82
CA VAL A 884 10.88 61.38 -28.98
C VAL A 884 9.69 60.48 -28.69
N SER A 885 8.71 60.97 -27.94
CA SER A 885 7.44 60.27 -27.72
C SER A 885 6.40 60.73 -28.74
N VAL A 886 5.71 59.77 -29.35
CA VAL A 886 4.67 59.98 -30.35
C VAL A 886 3.37 59.37 -29.83
N THR A 887 2.35 60.21 -29.64
CA THR A 887 0.99 59.78 -29.27
C THR A 887 0.06 60.08 -30.44
N VAL A 888 -0.51 59.03 -31.03
CA VAL A 888 -1.32 59.10 -32.25
C VAL A 888 -2.60 58.28 -32.10
N THR A 889 -3.59 58.51 -32.96
CA THR A 889 -4.80 57.68 -33.00
C THR A 889 -4.69 56.68 -34.13
N ALA A 890 -4.63 55.39 -33.81
CA ALA A 890 -4.63 54.30 -34.78
C ALA A 890 -6.00 53.62 -34.84
N THR A 891 -6.40 53.15 -36.02
CA THR A 891 -7.67 52.46 -36.29
C THR A 891 -7.42 50.99 -36.68
N ALA A 892 -8.12 50.06 -36.02
CA ALA A 892 -8.05 48.63 -36.31
C ALA A 892 -8.79 48.23 -37.60
N PRO A 893 -8.44 47.08 -38.22
CA PRO A 893 -9.16 46.51 -39.33
C PRO A 893 -10.65 46.24 -39.00
N ALA A 894 -11.50 46.30 -40.02
CA ALA A 894 -12.93 45.98 -39.88
C ALA A 894 -13.21 44.48 -39.70
N THR A 895 -12.23 43.61 -39.94
CA THR A 895 -12.36 42.15 -39.82
C THR A 895 -11.68 41.68 -38.54
N ALA A 896 -12.38 40.84 -37.77
CA ALA A 896 -11.83 40.22 -36.58
C ALA A 896 -10.73 39.19 -36.93
N GLY A 897 -9.71 39.11 -36.09
CA GLY A 897 -8.60 38.16 -36.19
C GLY A 897 -7.44 38.54 -35.27
N SER A 898 -6.57 37.58 -34.99
CA SER A 898 -5.27 37.86 -34.39
C SER A 898 -4.38 38.55 -35.42
N SER A 899 -3.80 39.67 -35.03
CA SER A 899 -2.94 40.50 -35.85
C SER A 899 -1.82 41.10 -35.00
N TYR A 900 -1.00 41.93 -35.59
CA TYR A 900 0.02 42.70 -34.90
C TYR A 900 -0.13 44.17 -35.28
N LEU A 901 -0.03 45.08 -34.32
CA LEU A 901 0.17 46.49 -34.59
C LEU A 901 1.67 46.75 -34.67
N GLU A 902 2.15 47.09 -35.85
CA GLU A 902 3.57 47.28 -36.14
C GLU A 902 3.89 48.75 -36.45
N ALA A 903 5.01 49.20 -35.89
CA ALA A 903 5.58 50.51 -36.06
C ALA A 903 6.87 50.44 -36.89
N GLN A 904 6.95 51.24 -37.94
CA GLN A 904 8.18 51.37 -38.71
C GLN A 904 8.42 52.80 -39.18
N MET A 905 9.65 53.25 -38.95
CA MET A 905 10.15 54.54 -39.43
C MET A 905 10.55 54.46 -40.89
N PHE A 906 10.28 55.52 -41.64
CA PHE A 906 10.80 55.68 -42.99
C PHE A 906 11.19 57.12 -43.26
N LYS A 907 12.17 57.32 -44.13
CA LYS A 907 12.50 58.63 -44.65
C LYS A 907 11.73 58.82 -45.95
N ASN A 908 10.81 59.78 -45.95
CA ASN A 908 9.85 59.97 -47.02
C ASN A 908 10.56 60.08 -48.38
N HIS A 909 10.03 59.37 -49.39
CA HIS A 909 10.58 59.23 -50.74
C HIS A 909 12.03 58.70 -50.86
N GLN A 910 12.66 58.20 -49.79
CA GLN A 910 14.02 57.67 -49.84
C GLN A 910 14.08 56.18 -49.51
N PHE A 911 13.80 55.80 -48.27
CA PHE A 911 13.92 54.42 -47.81
C PHE A 911 13.18 54.17 -46.49
N TRP A 912 12.82 52.91 -46.26
CA TRP A 912 12.37 52.42 -44.96
C TRP A 912 13.56 52.11 -44.06
N PHE A 913 13.42 52.35 -42.76
CA PHE A 913 14.42 51.92 -41.81
C PHE A 913 14.36 50.40 -41.70
N ALA A 914 15.52 49.76 -41.54
CA ALA A 914 15.55 48.30 -41.41
C ALA A 914 14.87 47.81 -40.11
N GLN A 915 14.83 48.65 -39.08
CA GLN A 915 14.22 48.32 -37.79
C GLN A 915 12.73 48.65 -37.81
N TRP A 916 11.95 47.73 -37.26
CA TRP A 916 10.52 47.86 -36.98
C TRP A 916 10.26 47.17 -35.64
N GLN A 917 9.11 47.46 -35.03
CA GLN A 917 8.67 46.77 -33.82
C GLN A 917 7.18 46.51 -33.89
N SER A 918 6.78 45.29 -33.53
CA SER A 918 5.39 44.89 -33.49
C SER A 918 4.94 44.63 -32.06
N SER A 919 3.65 44.86 -31.80
CA SER A 919 2.95 44.42 -30.61
C SER A 919 1.77 43.54 -31.02
N PRO A 920 1.52 42.42 -30.32
CA PRO A 920 0.34 41.59 -30.57
C PRO A 920 -0.93 42.42 -30.48
N ALA A 921 -1.87 42.22 -31.39
CA ALA A 921 -3.14 42.91 -31.40
C ALA A 921 -4.29 41.94 -31.73
N SER A 922 -5.14 41.69 -30.74
CA SER A 922 -6.39 40.96 -30.91
C SER A 922 -7.48 41.90 -31.41
N VAL A 923 -8.00 41.67 -32.61
CA VAL A 923 -9.12 42.43 -33.17
C VAL A 923 -10.36 41.53 -33.16
N GLY A 924 -11.42 41.86 -32.41
CA GLY A 924 -12.63 41.04 -32.41
C GLY A 924 -13.45 41.06 -31.12
N SER A 925 -13.99 39.90 -30.73
CA SER A 925 -14.84 39.76 -29.54
C SER A 925 -14.03 39.94 -28.26
N LEU A 926 -14.30 41.01 -27.53
CA LEU A 926 -13.61 41.39 -26.30
C LEU A 926 -14.30 40.81 -25.07
N ALA A 927 -14.43 39.49 -24.96
CA ALA A 927 -15.01 38.88 -23.74
C ALA A 927 -14.01 38.97 -22.57
N TRP A 928 -12.83 38.37 -22.76
CA TRP A 928 -11.71 38.36 -21.81
C TRP A 928 -10.49 38.94 -22.50
N ALA A 929 -10.35 40.26 -22.47
CA ALA A 929 -9.32 40.98 -23.21
C ALA A 929 -8.65 42.04 -22.33
N THR A 930 -7.35 42.23 -22.50
CA THR A 930 -6.53 43.09 -21.64
C THR A 930 -5.57 43.96 -22.44
N ASN A 931 -5.29 45.16 -21.93
CA ASN A 931 -4.17 46.00 -22.32
C ASN A 931 -3.13 46.02 -21.20
N TYR A 932 -1.85 46.06 -21.54
CA TYR A 932 -0.75 46.03 -20.57
C TYR A 932 0.10 47.29 -20.66
N ASP A 933 0.58 47.73 -19.51
CA ASP A 933 1.72 48.65 -19.38
C ASP A 933 2.83 47.94 -18.61
N VAL A 934 3.89 47.58 -19.35
CA VAL A 934 5.10 46.93 -18.82
C VAL A 934 6.31 47.86 -18.82
N CYS A 935 6.13 49.17 -18.99
CA CYS A 935 7.25 50.10 -19.19
C CYS A 935 8.20 50.21 -17.99
N ALA A 936 7.69 50.00 -16.78
CA ALA A 936 8.49 50.02 -15.57
C ALA A 936 9.39 48.77 -15.42
N ALA A 937 9.26 47.79 -16.30
CA ALA A 937 10.12 46.60 -16.31
C ALA A 937 11.57 46.99 -16.60
N PRO A 938 12.52 46.59 -15.74
CA PRO A 938 13.94 46.84 -15.95
C PRO A 938 14.45 46.19 -17.24
N ARG A 939 15.28 46.93 -17.99
CA ARG A 939 15.82 46.48 -19.29
C ARG A 939 17.17 45.76 -19.16
N SER A 940 17.82 45.82 -17.99
CA SER A 940 19.14 45.24 -17.75
C SER A 940 19.18 44.51 -16.42
N TRP A 941 19.68 43.28 -16.48
CA TRP A 941 19.70 42.34 -15.37
C TRP A 941 21.06 41.66 -15.28
N THR A 942 21.41 41.20 -14.09
CA THR A 942 22.48 40.21 -13.90
C THR A 942 21.86 38.82 -13.67
N PRO A 943 22.52 37.71 -14.04
CA PRO A 943 21.97 36.37 -13.87
C PRO A 943 21.58 36.11 -12.41
N GLY A 944 20.33 35.70 -12.18
CA GLY A 944 19.80 35.47 -10.83
C GLY A 944 19.43 36.74 -10.04
N GLN A 945 19.59 37.94 -10.60
CA GLN A 945 19.22 39.19 -9.93
C GLN A 945 17.72 39.30 -9.76
N SER A 946 17.28 39.55 -8.51
CA SER A 946 15.91 39.92 -8.20
C SER A 946 15.71 41.44 -8.31
N GLN A 947 14.63 41.86 -8.97
CA GLN A 947 14.21 43.27 -9.00
C GLN A 947 12.70 43.38 -8.84
N THR A 948 12.26 44.53 -8.32
CA THR A 948 10.86 44.85 -8.07
C THR A 948 10.43 46.02 -8.97
N PHE A 949 9.29 45.87 -9.65
CA PHE A 949 8.71 46.91 -10.51
C PHE A 949 7.18 46.78 -10.56
N GLN A 950 6.52 47.67 -11.29
CA GLN A 950 5.05 47.70 -11.40
C GLN A 950 4.61 47.28 -12.81
N VAL A 951 3.50 46.55 -12.90
CA VAL A 951 2.82 46.24 -14.17
C VAL A 951 1.37 46.67 -14.04
N THR A 952 0.86 47.43 -15.01
CA THR A 952 -0.56 47.84 -15.03
C THR A 952 -1.32 47.06 -16.08
N LEU A 953 -2.46 46.49 -15.71
CA LEU A 953 -3.38 45.80 -16.61
C LEU A 953 -4.67 46.60 -16.68
N ALA A 954 -5.22 46.80 -17.88
CA ALA A 954 -6.51 47.43 -18.09
C ALA A 954 -7.48 46.44 -18.73
N ASN A 955 -8.66 46.29 -18.12
CA ASN A 955 -9.69 45.40 -18.62
C ASN A 955 -10.37 46.00 -19.85
N ALA A 956 -9.95 45.52 -21.02
CA ALA A 956 -10.51 45.88 -22.32
C ALA A 956 -11.68 44.97 -22.73
N GLY A 957 -11.97 43.93 -21.93
CA GLY A 957 -13.07 43.00 -22.14
C GLY A 957 -14.41 43.49 -21.59
N ASN A 958 -15.44 42.69 -21.77
CA ASN A 958 -16.79 42.92 -21.24
C ASN A 958 -17.11 42.09 -19.99
N GLN A 959 -16.20 41.22 -19.56
CA GLN A 959 -16.31 40.44 -18.32
C GLN A 959 -15.55 41.09 -17.17
N THR A 960 -16.06 40.99 -15.95
CA THR A 960 -15.31 41.38 -14.73
C THR A 960 -14.27 40.30 -14.40
N TRP A 961 -13.04 40.69 -14.10
CA TRP A 961 -11.98 39.78 -13.70
C TRP A 961 -12.04 39.51 -12.21
N PRO A 962 -12.32 38.29 -11.75
CA PRO A 962 -12.27 37.95 -10.34
C PRO A 962 -10.82 37.91 -9.85
N SER A 963 -10.52 38.53 -8.71
CA SER A 963 -9.21 38.48 -8.03
C SER A 963 -9.08 37.32 -7.03
N GLY A 964 -10.19 36.68 -6.66
CA GLY A 964 -10.24 35.53 -5.75
C GLY A 964 -11.27 34.48 -6.19
N GLY A 965 -11.49 33.47 -5.35
CA GLY A 965 -12.38 32.33 -5.64
C GLY A 965 -11.64 31.16 -6.29
N SER A 966 -12.39 30.24 -6.92
CA SER A 966 -11.82 29.01 -7.50
C SER A 966 -11.04 29.24 -8.79
N ASN A 967 -11.42 30.25 -9.58
CA ASN A 967 -10.82 30.56 -10.88
C ASN A 967 -10.48 32.06 -10.99
N PRO A 968 -9.56 32.58 -10.15
CA PRO A 968 -9.14 33.98 -10.23
C PRO A 968 -8.40 34.27 -11.54
N VAL A 969 -8.41 35.53 -11.96
CA VAL A 969 -7.51 36.06 -12.99
C VAL A 969 -6.20 36.45 -12.33
N GLU A 970 -5.10 36.01 -12.93
CA GLU A 970 -3.74 36.24 -12.45
C GLU A 970 -2.87 36.81 -13.58
N LEU A 971 -1.82 37.55 -13.21
CA LEU A 971 -0.76 37.98 -14.11
C LEU A 971 0.38 36.95 -14.07
N ASN A 972 0.69 36.35 -15.20
CA ASN A 972 1.95 35.63 -15.39
C ASN A 972 3.02 36.57 -15.95
N LEU A 973 4.22 36.54 -15.39
CA LEU A 973 5.43 37.13 -15.96
C LEU A 973 6.46 36.05 -16.24
N HIS A 974 7.10 36.10 -17.42
CA HIS A 974 8.13 35.14 -17.78
C HIS A 974 9.24 35.74 -18.64
N PHE A 975 10.43 35.16 -18.53
CA PHE A 975 11.54 35.43 -19.45
C PHE A 975 11.50 34.42 -20.58
N THR A 976 11.63 34.87 -21.84
CA THR A 976 11.62 33.98 -23.02
C THR A 976 12.61 34.44 -24.08
N ASN A 977 13.16 33.49 -24.84
CA ASN A 977 13.98 33.78 -26.02
C ASN A 977 13.13 34.01 -27.28
N VAL A 978 11.89 33.51 -27.28
CA VAL A 978 10.95 33.61 -28.40
C VAL A 978 9.69 34.28 -27.88
N PRO A 979 9.37 35.50 -28.35
CA PRO A 979 8.20 36.20 -27.87
C PRO A 979 6.91 35.57 -28.40
N GLY A 980 5.88 35.45 -27.57
CA GLY A 980 4.65 34.76 -27.96
C GLY A 980 3.66 34.46 -26.85
N GLY A 981 3.93 34.89 -25.62
CA GLY A 981 3.12 34.53 -24.46
C GLY A 981 2.98 33.02 -24.31
N SER A 982 1.78 32.57 -23.96
CA SER A 982 1.44 31.18 -23.65
C SER A 982 1.48 30.26 -24.87
N ALA A 983 1.44 30.81 -26.09
CA ALA A 983 1.63 30.02 -27.30
C ALA A 983 3.07 29.48 -27.41
N GLU A 984 4.03 30.19 -26.82
CA GLU A 984 5.47 29.87 -26.82
C GLU A 984 5.95 29.39 -25.45
N ILE A 985 5.08 28.76 -24.66
CA ILE A 985 5.38 28.33 -23.29
C ILE A 985 6.62 27.42 -23.17
N SER A 986 6.93 26.65 -24.22
CA SER A 986 8.13 25.81 -24.27
C SER A 986 9.45 26.60 -24.36
N SER A 987 9.38 27.88 -24.72
CA SER A 987 10.53 28.79 -24.84
C SER A 987 10.77 29.60 -23.56
N TRP A 988 9.91 29.45 -22.55
CA TRP A 988 10.01 30.15 -21.28
C TRP A 988 11.20 29.62 -20.46
N LEU A 989 12.00 30.56 -19.94
CA LEU A 989 13.17 30.29 -19.12
C LEU A 989 12.79 30.23 -17.63
N ASN A 990 12.15 31.30 -17.15
CA ASN A 990 11.62 31.43 -15.79
C ASN A 990 10.20 31.99 -15.86
N THR A 991 9.33 31.62 -14.93
CA THR A 991 7.93 32.05 -14.88
C THR A 991 7.47 32.37 -13.46
N TYR A 992 6.58 33.34 -13.32
CA TYR A 992 6.09 33.88 -12.06
C TYR A 992 4.61 34.25 -12.17
N ASN A 993 3.79 33.88 -11.19
CA ASN A 993 2.36 34.19 -11.15
C ASN A 993 2.06 35.19 -10.03
N PHE A 994 1.19 36.16 -10.31
CA PHE A 994 0.79 37.21 -9.39
C PHE A 994 -0.73 37.35 -9.36
N LEU A 995 -1.30 37.27 -8.16
CA LEU A 995 -2.72 37.57 -7.93
C LEU A 995 -3.00 39.06 -8.17
N LEU A 996 -4.19 39.36 -8.72
CA LEU A 996 -4.67 40.72 -8.78
C LEU A 996 -5.11 41.18 -7.37
N PRO A 997 -4.87 42.44 -6.98
CA PRO A 997 -5.23 42.95 -5.65
C PRO A 997 -6.74 43.12 -5.43
N ASN A 998 -7.53 43.26 -6.50
CA ASN A 998 -8.99 43.41 -6.45
C ASN A 998 -9.62 43.01 -7.80
N ASP A 999 -10.93 42.76 -7.78
CA ASP A 999 -11.68 42.48 -9.01
C ASP A 999 -11.60 43.68 -9.97
N VAL A 1000 -11.51 43.40 -11.27
CA VAL A 1000 -11.32 44.43 -12.30
C VAL A 1000 -12.51 44.42 -13.26
N ALA A 1001 -13.41 45.39 -13.10
CA ALA A 1001 -14.56 45.56 -13.98
C ALA A 1001 -14.16 46.05 -15.39
N PRO A 1002 -14.99 45.83 -16.43
CA PRO A 1002 -14.77 46.39 -17.77
C PRO A 1002 -14.40 47.88 -17.74
N GLY A 1003 -13.31 48.25 -18.43
CA GLY A 1003 -12.78 49.62 -18.48
C GLY A 1003 -11.97 50.07 -17.27
N GLN A 1004 -11.85 49.27 -16.21
CA GLN A 1004 -10.99 49.57 -15.07
C GLN A 1004 -9.56 49.07 -15.29
N SER A 1005 -8.61 49.61 -14.52
CA SER A 1005 -7.21 49.18 -14.51
C SER A 1005 -6.76 48.77 -13.11
N VAL A 1006 -5.75 47.92 -13.05
CA VAL A 1006 -5.13 47.46 -11.81
C VAL A 1006 -3.61 47.46 -11.97
N THR A 1007 -2.90 47.90 -10.94
CA THR A 1007 -1.43 47.91 -10.92
C THR A 1007 -0.94 46.87 -9.92
N VAL A 1008 -0.02 46.01 -10.37
CA VAL A 1008 0.54 44.90 -9.59
C VAL A 1008 2.03 45.16 -9.36
N ALA A 1009 2.44 45.15 -8.09
CA ALA A 1009 3.84 45.19 -7.69
C ALA A 1009 4.43 43.79 -7.81
N VAL A 1010 5.40 43.60 -8.69
CA VAL A 1010 5.99 42.30 -9.00
C VAL A 1010 7.45 42.26 -8.57
N THR A 1011 7.88 41.11 -8.05
CA THR A 1011 9.30 40.84 -7.76
C THR A 1011 9.69 39.53 -8.43
N ILE A 1012 10.64 39.59 -9.36
CA ILE A 1012 11.07 38.43 -10.16
C ILE A 1012 12.59 38.38 -10.23
N ALA A 1013 13.14 37.17 -10.46
CA ALA A 1013 14.57 36.96 -10.69
C ALA A 1013 14.89 36.61 -12.15
N ALA A 1014 15.93 37.24 -12.70
CA ALA A 1014 16.42 36.96 -14.04
C ALA A 1014 16.97 35.52 -14.16
N PRO A 1015 16.84 34.88 -15.33
CA PRO A 1015 17.37 33.54 -15.56
C PRO A 1015 18.90 33.49 -15.47
N ALA A 1016 19.44 32.29 -15.29
CA ALA A 1016 20.89 32.06 -15.36
C ALA A 1016 21.44 32.24 -16.79
N ALA A 1017 20.57 32.07 -17.80
CA ALA A 1017 20.91 32.29 -19.20
C ALA A 1017 21.24 33.76 -19.45
N LYS A 1018 22.39 34.01 -20.06
CA LYS A 1018 22.85 35.34 -20.47
C LYS A 1018 22.39 35.65 -21.89
N GLY A 1019 22.27 36.93 -22.20
CA GLY A 1019 21.97 37.43 -23.54
C GLY A 1019 20.71 38.28 -23.61
N SER A 1020 20.37 38.67 -24.85
CA SER A 1020 19.13 39.37 -25.16
C SER A 1020 17.95 38.41 -25.13
N MET A 1021 16.88 38.78 -24.43
CA MET A 1021 15.65 38.01 -24.30
C MET A 1021 14.47 38.96 -24.09
N TYR A 1022 13.26 38.42 -23.90
CA TYR A 1022 12.05 39.19 -23.62
C TYR A 1022 11.56 38.88 -22.21
N LEU A 1023 11.04 39.92 -21.54
CA LEU A 1023 10.24 39.79 -20.34
C LEU A 1023 8.79 40.09 -20.74
N GLU A 1024 7.94 39.08 -20.69
CA GLU A 1024 6.56 39.13 -21.15
C GLU A 1024 5.59 39.03 -19.96
N GLY A 1025 4.46 39.71 -20.10
CA GLY A 1025 3.33 39.61 -19.20
C GLY A 1025 2.07 39.17 -19.92
N GLN A 1026 1.36 38.22 -19.32
CA GLN A 1026 0.11 37.70 -19.84
C GLN A 1026 -0.85 37.33 -18.72
N ALA A 1027 -2.09 37.80 -18.82
CA ALA A 1027 -3.16 37.43 -17.91
C ALA A 1027 -3.73 36.05 -18.27
N TYR A 1028 -4.11 35.30 -17.25
CA TYR A 1028 -4.84 34.05 -17.42
C TYR A 1028 -5.90 33.91 -16.32
N LYS A 1029 -7.02 33.29 -16.68
CA LYS A 1029 -8.03 32.87 -15.71
C LYS A 1029 -7.70 31.46 -15.27
N ASN A 1030 -7.30 31.30 -14.01
CA ASN A 1030 -6.76 30.06 -13.49
C ASN A 1030 -7.72 28.88 -13.77
N HIS A 1031 -7.16 27.76 -14.23
CA HIS A 1031 -7.85 26.55 -14.65
C HIS A 1031 -8.85 26.66 -15.82
N GLU A 1032 -9.01 27.83 -16.45
CA GLU A 1032 -9.94 28.00 -17.58
C GLU A 1032 -9.23 28.35 -18.89
N LEU A 1033 -8.56 29.50 -18.96
CA LEU A 1033 -8.01 30.01 -20.22
C LEU A 1033 -6.89 31.02 -20.01
N TRP A 1034 -6.03 31.14 -21.03
CA TRP A 1034 -5.11 32.25 -21.21
C TRP A 1034 -5.79 33.34 -22.03
N PHE A 1035 -5.56 34.60 -21.67
CA PHE A 1035 -6.00 35.72 -22.51
C PHE A 1035 -5.15 35.72 -23.78
N GLN A 1036 -5.72 36.10 -24.92
CA GLN A 1036 -4.98 36.06 -26.18
C GLN A 1036 -3.90 37.14 -26.25
N GLU A 1037 -4.14 38.25 -25.56
CA GLU A 1037 -3.23 39.38 -25.52
C GLU A 1037 -2.10 39.12 -24.53
N TRP A 1038 -0.88 39.45 -24.93
CA TRP A 1038 0.30 39.53 -24.08
C TRP A 1038 1.11 40.75 -24.51
N GLN A 1039 1.97 41.25 -23.63
CA GLN A 1039 2.89 42.33 -23.96
C GLN A 1039 4.27 42.03 -23.38
N GLY A 1040 5.31 42.39 -24.12
CA GLY A 1040 6.68 42.12 -23.72
C GLY A 1040 7.61 43.31 -23.93
N THR A 1041 8.71 43.30 -23.21
CA THR A 1041 9.85 44.17 -23.48
C THR A 1041 11.11 43.36 -23.70
N ALA A 1042 11.96 43.81 -24.62
CA ALA A 1042 13.33 43.33 -24.71
C ALA A 1042 14.10 43.68 -23.44
N VAL A 1043 14.88 42.73 -22.95
CA VAL A 1043 15.77 42.85 -21.78
C VAL A 1043 17.12 42.19 -22.09
N THR A 1044 18.15 42.58 -21.38
CA THR A 1044 19.49 41.96 -21.47
C THR A 1044 19.91 41.43 -20.11
N VAL A 1045 20.28 40.15 -20.06
CA VAL A 1045 20.90 39.52 -18.89
C VAL A 1045 22.41 39.42 -19.13
N GLY A 1046 23.19 40.14 -18.33
CA GLY A 1046 24.65 40.35 -18.51
C GLY A 1046 25.55 39.16 -18.20
#